data_AF-S6CZV0-F1
#
_entry.id   AF-S6CZV0-F1
#
_cell.length_a   1.000
_cell.length_b   1.000
_cell.length_c   1.000
_cell.angle_alpha   90.00
_cell.angle_beta   90.00
_cell.angle_gamma   90.00
#
_symmetry.space_group_name_H-M   'P 1'
#
loop_
_entity.id
_entity.type
_entity.pdbx_description
1 polymer ?
#
loop_
_entity_poly.entity_id
_entity_poly.type
_entity_poly.pdbx_seq_one_letter_code
_entity_poly.pdbx_strand_id
1 'polypeptide(L)'
;MSVTYEVTIPDDAEAGDTFTIEGSASVDGNAADTGTTTLTVPTDGGNGEEPPAEPSAPAPSDVDTIYQGEELTVDVSGTSVGSGDILQIRQGLIGEDGDTLAATATVDENGMATFSGDDTAELAAEGVDRYHFFQSSGAEIDGSQFEVVKQDLTAESYGDVYYDNEAPSDNGVTISSDNIDLAGGSFNVTIASDDLDQDELNEVFGGAASAHGDEKIMLTVDSAEKDFDVDFSGYDYGTYNFTVESLTSNAEDTFDIEYAEAGEVSASFADTVFSQERGDYAEFTVDLQNTESATVHITDGSGEYESELTVTDSNDGEDADDGQVTVQMNTFLAGGHGDAYSPADGADSVTVDSDSESSIGDYRLAAGSYDLTVTAGGEEQDVATLSLEERSTTGISSIVAPSSADFGSADAITNGSELSEVAFGDHLALEVEASGVFTYLNDDVNAQGMSITFSQENFEGQYGNAPTFDVSGSAFDLVEDADNNRFFVTVDTDALDNVDAGDEYSVTFEINGTNNPYVADGETESVSTTVTFLERTSSFGVVEAPYQVLATDDTEVRGTSNLAPGSEITVQALKSGDFLRQDTSVEVMEDGTWTATFDFADRQVGEEFDLSLKRAGNTDAVDAVFSDTAEWETSGASEELQQRVNELETLLSETMDELEQKNATIEELRTQLNESGGASQELLDQKNATIEDLNQQLAQAESDLLNSTTTIADLNSEIEALNLSVRTLEADNADLESQLESLQSTLDEKNSTIEDQQSTIDEQKSTISDLQSQLEEAQQTTTTSGPGFTAVLALVALMGAALLAVRRKQ
;
A
#
# COMPACT_ATOMS: atom_id res chain seq x y z
N MET A 1 36.48 -19.51 44.33
CA MET A 1 37.80 -19.71 44.97
C MET A 1 38.77 -18.76 44.27
N SER A 2 39.11 -17.63 44.88
CA SER A 2 40.15 -16.73 44.36
C SER A 2 41.52 -17.24 44.82
N VAL A 3 42.50 -17.27 43.92
CA VAL A 3 43.89 -17.60 44.26
C VAL A 3 44.73 -16.37 43.98
N THR A 4 45.20 -15.72 45.04
CA THR A 4 46.04 -14.51 44.97
C THR A 4 47.51 -14.92 45.06
N TYR A 5 48.33 -14.44 44.13
CA TYR A 5 49.78 -14.63 44.14
C TYR A 5 50.48 -13.29 44.37
N GLU A 6 51.42 -13.24 45.32
CA GLU A 6 52.36 -12.12 45.42
C GLU A 6 53.60 -12.41 44.58
N VAL A 7 53.97 -11.48 43.69
CA VAL A 7 55.17 -11.57 42.86
C VAL A 7 56.04 -10.36 43.14
N THR A 8 57.29 -10.58 43.56
CA THR A 8 58.25 -9.52 43.87
C THR A 8 59.11 -9.24 42.65
N ILE A 9 59.13 -7.98 42.18
CA ILE A 9 60.00 -7.54 41.09
C ILE A 9 61.45 -7.45 41.63
N PRO A 10 62.46 -7.94 40.91
CA PRO A 10 63.86 -7.84 41.35
C PRO A 10 64.33 -6.39 41.49
N ASP A 11 65.17 -6.13 42.50
CA ASP A 11 65.67 -4.79 42.85
C ASP A 11 66.52 -4.12 41.75
N ASP A 12 66.92 -4.85 40.70
CA ASP A 12 67.71 -4.37 39.57
C ASP A 12 66.88 -4.07 38.29
N ALA A 13 65.55 -4.15 38.35
CA ALA A 13 64.68 -3.78 37.23
C ALA A 13 64.68 -2.26 36.96
N GLU A 14 64.86 -1.86 35.70
CA GLU A 14 64.90 -0.46 35.28
C GLU A 14 63.54 0.03 34.78
N ALA A 15 63.32 1.35 34.81
CA ALA A 15 62.08 1.96 34.33
C ALA A 15 61.84 1.64 32.85
N GLY A 16 60.71 1.00 32.55
CA GLY A 16 60.30 0.51 31.23
C GLY A 16 60.38 -1.02 31.06
N ASP A 17 60.97 -1.76 32.01
CA ASP A 17 61.07 -3.22 31.92
C ASP A 17 59.71 -3.91 32.09
N THR A 18 59.41 -4.91 31.25
CA THR A 18 58.13 -5.65 31.25
C THR A 18 58.33 -7.13 31.58
N PHE A 19 57.53 -7.66 32.50
CA PHE A 19 57.57 -9.05 32.95
C PHE A 19 56.24 -9.77 32.71
N THR A 20 56.28 -10.96 32.12
CA THR A 20 55.08 -11.77 31.81
C THR A 20 54.85 -12.84 32.88
N ILE A 21 53.61 -12.97 33.34
CA ILE A 21 53.15 -13.95 34.31
C ILE A 21 52.10 -14.83 33.62
N GLU A 22 52.35 -16.14 33.57
CA GLU A 22 51.44 -17.13 32.98
C GLU A 22 50.89 -18.03 34.08
N GLY A 23 49.56 -18.18 34.15
CA GLY A 23 48.88 -19.03 35.12
C GLY A 23 48.31 -20.28 34.47
N SER A 24 48.50 -21.45 35.09
CA SER A 24 47.78 -22.66 34.67
C SER A 24 47.22 -23.40 35.88
N ALA A 25 46.06 -24.04 35.70
CA ALA A 25 45.42 -24.87 36.71
C ALA A 25 45.20 -26.30 36.18
N SER A 26 45.40 -27.31 37.03
CA SER A 26 45.21 -28.71 36.66
C SER A 26 44.50 -29.49 37.75
N VAL A 27 43.55 -30.33 37.35
CA VAL A 27 42.89 -31.31 38.21
C VAL A 27 42.88 -32.66 37.48
N ASP A 28 43.28 -33.72 38.17
CA ASP A 28 43.35 -35.11 37.68
C ASP A 28 44.07 -35.31 36.33
N GLY A 29 45.15 -34.54 36.12
CA GLY A 29 46.08 -34.73 35.01
C GLY A 29 45.70 -34.04 33.70
N ASN A 30 44.57 -33.34 33.65
CA ASN A 30 44.28 -32.37 32.60
C ASN A 30 44.60 -30.96 33.10
N ALA A 31 45.41 -30.24 32.33
CA ALA A 31 45.79 -28.86 32.63
C ALA A 31 45.09 -27.92 31.65
N ALA A 32 44.54 -26.83 32.18
CA ALA A 32 43.98 -25.73 31.42
C ALA A 32 44.80 -24.47 31.69
N ASP A 33 45.10 -23.74 30.61
CA ASP A 33 45.68 -22.41 30.69
C ASP A 33 44.64 -21.45 31.27
N THR A 34 45.02 -20.71 32.29
CA THR A 34 44.14 -19.77 33.00
C THR A 34 44.45 -18.32 32.67
N GLY A 35 45.35 -18.07 31.72
CA GLY A 35 45.61 -16.76 31.15
C GLY A 35 46.98 -16.20 31.48
N THR A 36 47.36 -15.19 30.71
CA THR A 36 48.65 -14.50 30.75
C THR A 36 48.46 -13.01 30.99
N THR A 37 49.29 -12.41 31.85
CA THR A 37 49.31 -10.96 32.07
C THR A 37 50.75 -10.43 32.12
N THR A 38 50.95 -9.15 31.88
CA THR A 38 52.27 -8.51 31.89
C THR A 38 52.29 -7.29 32.80
N LEU A 39 53.39 -7.10 33.53
CA LEU A 39 53.61 -5.98 34.43
C LEU A 39 54.84 -5.16 33.96
N THR A 40 54.66 -3.86 33.72
CA THR A 40 55.73 -2.97 33.23
C THR A 40 56.10 -1.92 34.28
N VAL A 41 57.40 -1.70 34.52
CA VAL A 41 57.89 -0.68 35.46
C VAL A 41 57.73 0.72 34.83
N PRO A 42 57.07 1.70 35.46
CA PRO A 42 56.75 2.99 34.84
C PRO A 42 57.97 3.92 34.68
N THR A 43 57.99 4.72 33.61
CA THR A 43 59.01 5.76 33.31
C THR A 43 58.46 7.17 33.53
N ASP A 44 59.10 7.97 34.38
CA ASP A 44 58.72 9.37 34.60
C ASP A 44 59.62 10.36 33.84
N GLY A 45 59.05 11.45 33.32
CA GLY A 45 59.81 12.53 32.69
C GLY A 45 58.99 13.74 32.24
N GLY A 46 59.27 14.93 32.81
CA GLY A 46 59.12 16.21 32.08
C GLY A 46 58.85 17.54 32.82
N ASN A 47 59.76 17.99 33.69
CA ASN A 47 60.17 19.37 34.10
C ASN A 47 59.35 20.68 33.80
N GLY A 48 59.26 21.56 34.83
CA GLY A 48 59.30 23.05 34.72
C GLY A 48 58.77 23.86 35.94
N GLU A 49 59.63 24.63 36.64
CA GLU A 49 59.44 25.27 37.98
C GLU A 49 58.59 26.58 38.07
N GLU A 50 57.70 26.70 39.08
CA GLU A 50 57.66 27.70 40.21
C GLU A 50 56.53 27.33 41.23
N PRO A 51 56.58 27.75 42.51
CA PRO A 51 56.60 26.88 43.70
C PRO A 51 55.23 26.36 44.20
N PRO A 52 55.12 25.14 44.78
CA PRO A 52 53.93 24.74 45.51
C PRO A 52 54.02 25.04 47.01
N ALA A 53 52.83 25.23 47.58
CA ALA A 53 52.53 25.40 48.98
C ALA A 53 52.89 24.15 49.82
N GLU A 54 52.84 24.32 51.14
CA GLU A 54 53.12 23.35 52.21
C GLU A 54 52.48 21.96 51.98
N PRO A 55 53.07 20.86 52.50
CA PRO A 55 52.64 19.50 52.22
C PRO A 55 51.27 19.16 52.84
N SER A 56 50.38 18.62 52.00
CA SER A 56 49.08 18.04 52.34
C SER A 56 49.24 16.68 53.05
N ALA A 57 48.33 16.38 53.99
CA ALA A 57 48.26 15.11 54.71
C ALA A 57 47.61 14.01 53.83
N PRO A 58 47.91 12.71 54.03
CA PRO A 58 47.30 11.62 53.26
C PRO A 58 45.78 11.56 53.44
N ALA A 59 45.07 11.16 52.37
CA ALA A 59 43.61 11.06 52.27
C ALA A 59 42.99 10.00 53.21
N PRO A 60 41.75 10.17 53.70
CA PRO A 60 40.87 9.05 54.00
C PRO A 60 40.57 8.32 52.67
N SER A 61 41.00 7.07 52.54
CA SER A 61 41.23 6.44 51.23
C SER A 61 40.05 5.73 50.57
N ASP A 62 38.82 5.82 51.08
CA ASP A 62 37.79 4.82 50.74
C ASP A 62 36.38 5.37 50.38
N VAL A 63 36.22 6.65 50.03
CA VAL A 63 34.90 7.23 49.68
C VAL A 63 34.94 7.80 48.26
N ASP A 64 34.22 7.17 47.31
CA ASP A 64 34.15 7.59 45.90
C ASP A 64 32.78 8.24 45.59
N THR A 65 31.70 7.51 45.86
CA THR A 65 30.31 7.98 45.70
C THR A 65 29.44 7.50 46.86
N ILE A 66 28.55 8.36 47.35
CA ILE A 66 27.54 8.01 48.38
C ILE A 66 26.15 8.53 47.98
N TYR A 67 25.10 8.00 48.58
CA TYR A 67 23.77 8.58 48.46
C TYR A 67 23.57 9.80 49.34
N GLN A 68 22.70 10.70 48.91
CA GLN A 68 22.17 11.78 49.74
C GLN A 68 21.50 11.18 50.98
N GLY A 69 21.83 11.70 52.17
CA GLY A 69 21.28 11.18 53.42
C GLY A 69 21.86 9.83 53.89
N GLU A 70 22.87 9.28 53.20
CA GLU A 70 23.58 8.08 53.65
C GLU A 70 24.44 8.40 54.89
N GLU A 71 24.47 7.49 55.88
CA GLU A 71 25.40 7.60 57.01
C GLU A 71 26.83 7.33 56.53
N LEU A 72 27.70 8.33 56.68
CA LEU A 72 29.08 8.27 56.20
C LEU A 72 30.06 8.19 57.36
N THR A 73 30.78 7.07 57.48
CA THR A 73 31.88 6.92 58.45
C THR A 73 33.24 6.98 57.76
N VAL A 74 34.09 7.90 58.20
CA VAL A 74 35.40 8.20 57.60
C VAL A 74 36.52 7.89 58.60
N ASP A 75 37.48 7.04 58.20
CA ASP A 75 38.70 6.78 58.98
C ASP A 75 39.76 7.85 58.69
N VAL A 76 40.14 8.59 59.74
CA VAL A 76 41.16 9.64 59.68
C VAL A 76 42.41 9.30 60.49
N SER A 77 42.56 8.05 60.96
CA SER A 77 43.66 7.60 61.84
C SER A 77 45.07 7.73 61.24
N GLY A 78 45.17 7.87 59.91
CA GLY A 78 46.42 8.13 59.18
C GLY A 78 46.72 9.61 58.89
N THR A 79 45.84 10.53 59.28
CA THR A 79 45.89 11.95 58.91
C THR A 79 46.46 12.83 60.05
N SER A 80 46.53 14.15 59.85
CA SER A 80 46.86 15.11 60.91
C SER A 80 45.67 15.45 61.84
N VAL A 81 44.51 14.81 61.63
CA VAL A 81 43.29 14.99 62.42
C VAL A 81 43.27 14.00 63.58
N GLY A 82 43.20 14.51 64.81
CA GLY A 82 43.21 13.70 66.03
C GLY A 82 41.84 13.56 66.68
N SER A 83 41.74 12.66 67.65
CA SER A 83 40.54 12.51 68.48
C SER A 83 40.13 13.83 69.14
N GLY A 84 38.85 14.19 69.00
CA GLY A 84 38.27 15.45 69.47
C GLY A 84 38.38 16.62 68.49
N ASP A 85 39.03 16.46 67.34
CA ASP A 85 38.99 17.43 66.25
C ASP A 85 37.67 17.35 65.46
N ILE A 86 37.34 18.43 64.75
CA ILE A 86 36.16 18.51 63.86
C ILE A 86 36.60 18.30 62.42
N LEU A 87 36.04 17.26 61.80
CA LEU A 87 36.10 17.02 60.36
C LEU A 87 34.90 17.71 59.69
N GLN A 88 35.13 18.40 58.59
CA GLN A 88 34.10 19.10 57.82
C GLN A 88 33.92 18.45 56.45
N ILE A 89 32.69 18.36 55.97
CA ILE A 89 32.39 18.16 54.54
C ILE A 89 32.19 19.54 53.92
N ARG A 90 32.78 19.73 52.75
CA ARG A 90 32.86 21.01 52.05
C ARG A 90 32.51 20.85 50.58
N GLN A 91 31.82 21.84 50.02
CA GLN A 91 31.31 21.83 48.64
C GLN A 91 32.39 22.32 47.65
N GLY A 92 32.57 21.59 46.55
CA GLY A 92 33.44 21.98 45.44
C GLY A 92 34.80 21.27 45.41
N LEU A 93 35.64 21.70 44.48
CA LEU A 93 36.98 21.15 44.28
C LEU A 93 37.97 21.69 45.31
N ILE A 94 38.93 20.84 45.68
CA ILE A 94 40.03 21.23 46.56
C ILE A 94 40.78 22.41 45.91
N GLY A 95 40.94 23.51 46.64
CA GLY A 95 41.72 24.68 46.21
C GLY A 95 40.99 25.70 45.32
N GLU A 96 39.68 25.58 45.06
CA GLU A 96 38.91 26.59 44.32
C GLU A 96 38.28 27.69 45.21
N ASP A 97 38.18 28.91 44.69
CA ASP A 97 37.46 30.02 45.35
C ASP A 97 35.95 29.76 45.33
N GLY A 98 35.33 29.53 46.49
CA GLY A 98 33.88 29.27 46.59
C GLY A 98 33.49 28.23 47.63
N ASP A 99 34.48 27.60 48.28
CA ASP A 99 34.30 26.53 49.25
C ASP A 99 33.37 26.89 50.43
N THR A 100 32.26 26.16 50.55
CA THR A 100 31.22 26.32 51.58
C THR A 100 31.11 25.08 52.47
N LEU A 101 31.01 25.32 53.78
CA LEU A 101 30.78 24.26 54.76
C LEU A 101 29.41 23.61 54.54
N ALA A 102 29.40 22.28 54.38
CA ALA A 102 28.18 21.50 54.20
C ALA A 102 27.79 20.74 55.47
N ALA A 103 28.73 20.01 56.08
CA ALA A 103 28.47 19.22 57.30
C ALA A 103 29.69 19.14 58.21
N THR A 104 29.52 18.72 59.47
CA THR A 104 30.63 18.52 60.42
C THR A 104 30.43 17.30 61.30
N ALA A 105 31.49 16.52 61.50
CA ALA A 105 31.53 15.41 62.45
C ALA A 105 32.72 15.55 63.41
N THR A 106 32.59 15.04 64.63
CA THR A 106 33.69 15.00 65.60
C THR A 106 34.40 13.66 65.52
N VAL A 107 35.74 13.67 65.50
CA VAL A 107 36.56 12.46 65.45
C VAL A 107 36.59 11.77 66.81
N ASP A 108 36.26 10.48 66.83
CA ASP A 108 36.21 9.65 68.04
C ASP A 108 37.61 9.24 68.55
N GLU A 109 37.67 8.42 69.61
CA GLU A 109 38.94 7.93 70.19
C GLU A 109 39.70 6.93 69.29
N ASN A 110 39.02 6.36 68.29
CA ASN A 110 39.56 5.40 67.33
C ASN A 110 40.03 6.06 66.04
N GLY A 111 39.78 7.37 65.86
CA GLY A 111 40.11 8.09 64.64
C GLY A 111 39.01 8.03 63.58
N MET A 112 37.76 7.73 63.95
CA MET A 112 36.61 7.70 63.04
C MET A 112 35.76 8.97 63.19
N ALA A 113 35.30 9.53 62.08
CA ALA A 113 34.29 10.58 62.05
C ALA A 113 33.04 10.04 61.34
N THR A 114 31.91 10.02 62.04
CA THR A 114 30.61 9.61 61.47
C THR A 114 29.74 10.84 61.26
N PHE A 115 29.34 11.06 60.01
CA PHE A 115 28.30 11.99 59.61
C PHE A 115 26.99 11.21 59.58
N SER A 116 25.99 11.63 60.35
CA SER A 116 24.67 10.97 60.32
C SER A 116 23.98 11.22 58.97
N GLY A 117 22.92 10.45 58.69
CA GLY A 117 22.07 10.73 57.53
C GLY A 117 21.50 12.16 57.54
N ASP A 118 21.15 12.71 58.70
CA ASP A 118 20.74 14.12 58.82
C ASP A 118 21.86 15.09 58.44
N ASP A 119 23.13 14.78 58.77
CA ASP A 119 24.28 15.59 58.41
C ASP A 119 24.54 15.57 56.89
N THR A 120 24.20 14.47 56.21
CA THR A 120 24.40 14.27 54.77
C THR A 120 23.13 14.52 53.93
N ALA A 121 21.98 14.73 54.56
CA ALA A 121 20.68 14.91 53.92
C ALA A 121 20.61 16.17 53.03
N GLU A 122 21.35 17.23 53.38
CA GLU A 122 21.40 18.47 52.59
C GLU A 122 22.50 18.47 51.51
N LEU A 123 23.26 17.37 51.38
CA LEU A 123 24.23 17.19 50.30
C LEU A 123 23.51 16.91 48.96
N ALA A 124 24.23 16.96 47.83
CA ALA A 124 23.67 16.91 46.47
C ALA A 124 22.71 18.08 46.10
N ALA A 125 23.02 19.29 46.58
CA ALA A 125 22.34 20.51 46.11
C ALA A 125 22.56 20.76 44.61
N GLU A 126 21.57 21.35 43.91
CA GLU A 126 21.65 21.59 42.46
C GLU A 126 22.93 22.34 42.05
N GLY A 127 23.70 21.74 41.13
CA GLY A 127 24.94 22.29 40.60
C GLY A 127 26.20 22.04 41.44
N VAL A 128 26.13 21.14 42.44
CA VAL A 128 27.27 20.71 43.25
C VAL A 128 27.57 19.23 43.00
N ASP A 129 28.58 18.95 42.18
CA ASP A 129 28.90 17.58 41.76
C ASP A 129 29.97 16.90 42.65
N ARG A 130 30.68 17.67 43.49
CA ARG A 130 31.81 17.14 44.28
C ARG A 130 31.93 17.76 45.65
N TYR A 131 32.32 16.92 46.61
CA TYR A 131 32.56 17.25 48.00
C TYR A 131 33.96 16.82 48.41
N HIS A 132 34.50 17.43 49.46
CA HIS A 132 35.77 17.02 50.04
C HIS A 132 35.79 17.19 51.56
N PHE A 133 36.72 16.50 52.22
CA PHE A 133 36.92 16.59 53.66
C PHE A 133 37.93 17.69 54.02
N PHE A 134 37.64 18.46 55.07
CA PHE A 134 38.46 19.59 55.52
C PHE A 134 38.62 19.61 57.04
N GLN A 135 39.83 19.87 57.55
CA GLN A 135 40.06 20.01 59.00
C GLN A 135 39.76 21.45 59.46
N SER A 136 38.95 21.62 60.51
CA SER A 136 38.60 22.95 61.04
C SER A 136 39.79 23.85 61.44
N SER A 137 40.99 23.27 61.66
CA SER A 137 42.24 23.98 61.96
C SER A 137 42.92 24.63 60.74
N GLY A 138 42.39 24.43 59.52
CA GLY A 138 42.83 25.10 58.29
C GLY A 138 43.73 24.28 57.36
N ALA A 139 43.77 22.95 57.50
CA ALA A 139 44.51 22.06 56.60
C ALA A 139 43.53 21.31 55.68
N GLU A 140 43.77 21.40 54.36
CA GLU A 140 43.14 20.55 53.36
C GLU A 140 43.65 19.11 53.51
N ILE A 141 42.76 18.14 53.33
CA ILE A 141 43.12 16.72 53.27
C ILE A 141 43.22 16.36 51.80
N ASP A 142 44.40 15.96 51.32
CA ASP A 142 44.59 15.63 49.90
C ASP A 142 43.80 14.37 49.54
N GLY A 143 43.39 14.23 48.28
CA GLY A 143 42.74 13.02 47.78
C GLY A 143 41.40 12.64 48.42
N SER A 144 40.75 13.58 49.10
CA SER A 144 39.53 13.34 49.90
C SER A 144 38.23 13.65 49.14
N GLN A 145 38.25 13.67 47.81
CA GLN A 145 37.11 14.09 47.01
C GLN A 145 36.13 12.93 46.81
N PHE A 146 34.83 13.19 46.92
CA PHE A 146 33.78 12.21 46.67
C PHE A 146 32.56 12.88 46.02
N GLU A 147 31.71 12.08 45.40
CA GLU A 147 30.45 12.47 44.81
C GLU A 147 29.28 12.10 45.74
N VAL A 148 28.25 12.93 45.75
CA VAL A 148 26.98 12.60 46.41
C VAL A 148 25.90 12.61 45.34
N VAL A 149 25.21 11.49 45.20
CA VAL A 149 24.10 11.33 44.26
C VAL A 149 22.79 11.18 45.00
N LYS A 150 21.67 11.58 44.38
CA LYS A 150 20.35 11.25 44.92
C LYS A 150 20.01 9.82 44.56
N GLN A 151 19.45 9.06 45.50
CA GLN A 151 18.83 7.79 45.13
C GLN A 151 17.57 8.11 44.33
N ASP A 152 17.45 7.51 43.15
CA ASP A 152 16.20 7.53 42.41
C ASP A 152 15.36 6.40 43.00
N LEU A 153 14.31 6.73 43.75
CA LEU A 153 13.43 5.75 44.38
C LEU A 153 12.02 6.05 43.91
N THR A 154 11.41 5.08 43.26
CA THR A 154 10.04 5.17 42.77
C THR A 154 9.24 4.01 43.32
N ALA A 155 8.03 4.28 43.81
CA ALA A 155 7.05 3.30 44.22
C ALA A 155 5.76 3.52 43.43
N GLU A 156 5.47 2.61 42.50
CA GLU A 156 4.29 2.69 41.63
C GLU A 156 3.37 1.49 41.90
N SER A 157 2.10 1.76 42.20
CA SER A 157 1.08 0.72 42.33
C SER A 157 0.76 0.12 40.96
N TYR A 158 0.55 -1.19 40.92
CA TYR A 158 -0.05 -1.89 39.78
C TYR A 158 -1.37 -2.54 40.19
N GLY A 159 -2.28 -2.73 39.22
CA GLY A 159 -3.62 -3.30 39.45
C GLY A 159 -4.77 -2.30 39.61
N ASP A 160 -4.53 -0.99 39.42
CA ASP A 160 -5.52 0.09 39.55
C ASP A 160 -6.39 0.01 40.85
N VAL A 161 -7.59 -0.56 40.76
CA VAL A 161 -8.50 -0.76 41.89
C VAL A 161 -8.53 -2.24 42.22
N TYR A 162 -8.09 -2.60 43.42
CA TYR A 162 -8.14 -3.98 43.88
C TYR A 162 -9.57 -4.36 44.27
N TYR A 163 -10.21 -5.20 43.47
CA TYR A 163 -11.51 -5.77 43.81
C TYR A 163 -11.39 -7.06 44.62
N ASP A 164 -12.35 -7.32 45.51
CA ASP A 164 -12.32 -8.48 46.42
C ASP A 164 -12.48 -9.87 45.76
N ASN A 165 -12.67 -9.91 44.44
CA ASN A 165 -12.69 -11.11 43.62
C ASN A 165 -11.37 -11.36 42.85
N GLU A 166 -10.41 -10.44 42.89
CA GLU A 166 -9.11 -10.54 42.19
C GLU A 166 -8.08 -11.34 43.00
N ALA A 167 -7.09 -11.93 42.32
CA ALA A 167 -6.02 -12.63 43.01
C ALA A 167 -5.04 -11.60 43.62
N PRO A 168 -4.45 -11.89 44.81
CA PRO A 168 -3.46 -11.00 45.42
C PRO A 168 -2.24 -10.70 44.54
N SER A 169 -1.95 -11.53 43.54
CA SER A 169 -0.85 -11.32 42.59
C SER A 169 -1.10 -10.21 41.57
N ASP A 170 -2.36 -9.82 41.39
CA ASP A 170 -2.76 -8.91 40.30
C ASP A 170 -2.66 -7.44 40.75
N ASN A 171 -2.47 -7.24 42.06
CA ASN A 171 -2.37 -5.94 42.71
C ASN A 171 -1.12 -5.87 43.60
N GLY A 172 -0.47 -4.72 43.64
CA GLY A 172 0.70 -4.53 44.48
C GLY A 172 1.45 -3.25 44.21
N VAL A 173 2.74 -3.25 44.55
CA VAL A 173 3.64 -2.13 44.32
C VAL A 173 4.94 -2.59 43.68
N THR A 174 5.35 -1.88 42.64
CA THR A 174 6.66 -1.98 42.03
C THR A 174 7.56 -0.92 42.65
N ILE A 175 8.65 -1.36 43.29
CA ILE A 175 9.67 -0.47 43.84
C ILE A 175 10.90 -0.54 42.94
N SER A 176 11.33 0.61 42.42
CA SER A 176 12.45 0.70 41.49
C SER A 176 13.49 1.75 41.90
N SER A 177 14.73 1.50 41.44
CA SER A 177 15.86 2.41 41.62
C SER A 177 16.91 2.24 40.52
N ASP A 178 17.04 3.24 39.65
CA ASP A 178 17.97 3.24 38.51
C ASP A 178 19.44 3.17 38.90
N ASN A 179 19.77 3.56 40.14
CA ASN A 179 21.14 3.59 40.63
C ASN A 179 21.43 2.55 41.73
N ILE A 180 20.68 1.44 41.77
CA ILE A 180 20.84 0.34 42.75
C ILE A 180 22.27 -0.24 42.85
N ASP A 181 23.06 -0.16 41.78
CA ASP A 181 24.45 -0.63 41.79
C ASP A 181 25.32 0.11 42.82
N LEU A 182 24.98 1.36 43.15
CA LEU A 182 25.66 2.13 44.21
C LEU A 182 25.33 1.59 45.61
N ALA A 183 24.20 0.93 45.80
CA ALA A 183 23.86 0.20 47.02
C ALA A 183 24.46 -1.22 47.08
N GLY A 184 25.30 -1.60 46.10
CA GLY A 184 25.87 -2.96 46.02
C GLY A 184 24.90 -3.99 45.45
N GLY A 185 23.87 -3.55 44.71
CA GLY A 185 22.91 -4.40 44.01
C GLY A 185 21.69 -4.81 44.83
N SER A 186 21.58 -4.39 46.10
CA SER A 186 20.36 -4.51 46.88
C SER A 186 20.28 -3.45 47.99
N PHE A 187 19.07 -3.03 48.35
CA PHE A 187 18.82 -2.12 49.46
C PHE A 187 17.55 -2.52 50.21
N ASN A 188 17.36 -1.95 51.40
CA ASN A 188 16.14 -2.17 52.18
C ASN A 188 15.31 -0.90 52.20
N VAL A 189 14.00 -1.08 52.16
CA VAL A 189 13.01 -0.01 52.34
C VAL A 189 12.17 -0.31 53.56
N THR A 190 11.64 0.73 54.19
CA THR A 190 10.54 0.59 55.14
C THR A 190 9.23 1.03 54.51
N ILE A 191 8.17 0.28 54.76
CA ILE A 191 6.80 0.64 54.40
C ILE A 191 6.04 0.99 55.67
N ALA A 192 5.35 2.13 55.63
CA ALA A 192 4.44 2.62 56.67
C ALA A 192 3.08 2.94 56.06
N SER A 193 2.02 2.87 56.86
CA SER A 193 0.67 3.32 56.48
C SER A 193 0.03 4.04 57.67
N ASP A 194 -0.80 5.04 57.37
CA ASP A 194 -1.64 5.70 58.38
C ASP A 194 -2.88 4.85 58.75
N ASP A 195 -3.22 3.88 57.90
CA ASP A 195 -4.46 3.09 57.96
C ASP A 195 -4.24 1.69 58.57
N LEU A 196 -3.01 1.16 58.54
CA LEU A 196 -2.65 -0.20 58.96
C LEU A 196 -1.54 -0.19 60.01
N ASP A 197 -1.64 -1.07 61.01
CA ASP A 197 -0.56 -1.31 61.97
C ASP A 197 0.53 -2.26 61.41
N GLN A 198 1.63 -2.44 62.16
CA GLN A 198 2.77 -3.26 61.71
C GLN A 198 2.42 -4.75 61.50
N ASP A 199 1.52 -5.31 62.31
CA ASP A 199 1.11 -6.71 62.17
C ASP A 199 0.21 -6.86 60.92
N GLU A 200 -0.68 -5.89 60.70
CA GLU A 200 -1.56 -5.80 59.53
C GLU A 200 -0.77 -5.60 58.23
N LEU A 201 0.18 -4.64 58.21
CA LEU A 201 1.11 -4.45 57.08
C LEU A 201 1.86 -5.74 56.75
N ASN A 202 2.34 -6.46 57.76
CA ASN A 202 3.04 -7.72 57.51
C ASN A 202 2.11 -8.78 56.91
N GLU A 203 0.82 -8.82 57.28
CA GLU A 203 -0.16 -9.73 56.66
C GLU A 203 -0.46 -9.34 55.20
N VAL A 204 -0.70 -8.05 54.94
CA VAL A 204 -0.95 -7.52 53.59
C VAL A 204 0.20 -7.84 52.63
N PHE A 205 1.45 -7.67 53.05
CA PHE A 205 2.63 -7.98 52.23
C PHE A 205 3.09 -9.45 52.33
N GLY A 206 2.15 -10.39 52.47
CA GLY A 206 2.42 -11.83 52.36
C GLY A 206 3.19 -12.47 53.52
N GLY A 207 3.31 -11.79 54.67
CA GLY A 207 3.87 -12.33 55.92
C GLY A 207 5.39 -12.50 55.94
N ALA A 208 6.10 -12.06 54.89
CA ALA A 208 7.54 -12.26 54.72
C ALA A 208 8.39 -11.06 55.18
N ALA A 209 7.76 -9.94 55.53
CA ALA A 209 8.45 -8.73 55.94
C ALA A 209 9.06 -8.87 57.35
N SER A 210 10.12 -8.10 57.62
CA SER A 210 10.67 -7.99 58.97
C SER A 210 10.15 -6.74 59.65
N ALA A 211 9.70 -6.84 60.90
CA ALA A 211 9.31 -5.68 61.70
C ALA A 211 10.50 -4.70 61.85
N HIS A 212 10.24 -3.40 61.64
CA HIS A 212 11.26 -2.36 61.74
C HIS A 212 10.71 -1.12 62.45
N GLY A 213 11.24 -0.80 63.63
CA GLY A 213 10.71 0.30 64.44
C GLY A 213 9.27 0.06 64.93
N ASP A 214 8.57 1.15 65.24
CA ASP A 214 7.14 1.13 65.57
C ASP A 214 6.36 1.41 64.27
N GLU A 215 5.30 0.64 64.02
CA GLU A 215 4.33 0.88 62.91
C GLU A 215 4.88 0.76 61.47
N LYS A 216 6.11 0.23 61.26
CA LYS A 216 6.67 -0.01 59.91
C LYS A 216 7.14 -1.46 59.69
N ILE A 217 7.05 -1.92 58.45
CA ILE A 217 7.69 -3.17 58.01
C ILE A 217 8.91 -2.87 57.14
N MET A 218 9.85 -3.79 57.03
CA MET A 218 11.02 -3.69 56.17
C MET A 218 11.00 -4.76 55.09
N LEU A 219 11.19 -4.32 53.85
CA LEU A 219 11.32 -5.15 52.65
C LEU A 219 12.70 -4.97 52.01
N THR A 220 13.13 -5.96 51.25
CA THR A 220 14.42 -5.96 50.54
C THR A 220 14.17 -5.88 49.04
N VAL A 221 14.77 -4.88 48.40
CA VAL A 221 14.78 -4.69 46.95
C VAL A 221 16.12 -5.20 46.44
N ASP A 222 16.11 -6.29 45.68
CA ASP A 222 17.30 -7.02 45.21
C ASP A 222 17.52 -6.99 43.68
N SER A 223 16.79 -6.11 43.01
CA SER A 223 16.86 -5.83 41.58
C SER A 223 16.51 -4.37 41.32
N ALA A 224 16.88 -3.83 40.15
CA ALA A 224 16.58 -2.44 39.78
C ALA A 224 15.08 -2.11 39.82
N GLU A 225 14.23 -3.12 39.67
CA GLU A 225 12.78 -3.08 39.78
C GLU A 225 12.32 -4.35 40.49
N LYS A 226 11.42 -4.23 41.47
CA LYS A 226 10.94 -5.34 42.28
C LYS A 226 9.48 -5.17 42.65
N ASP A 227 8.68 -6.19 42.34
CA ASP A 227 7.26 -6.23 42.68
C ASP A 227 7.02 -6.87 44.04
N PHE A 228 6.05 -6.30 44.76
CA PHE A 228 5.52 -6.80 46.01
C PHE A 228 3.99 -6.87 45.93
N ASP A 229 3.49 -8.10 45.84
CA ASP A 229 2.07 -8.42 45.90
C ASP A 229 1.45 -8.01 47.24
N VAL A 230 0.17 -7.62 47.22
CA VAL A 230 -0.58 -7.25 48.43
C VAL A 230 -1.90 -8.03 48.53
N ASP A 231 -2.29 -8.37 49.75
CA ASP A 231 -3.55 -9.06 50.06
C ASP A 231 -4.35 -8.29 51.11
N PHE A 232 -5.42 -7.61 50.68
CA PHE A 232 -6.35 -6.92 51.58
C PHE A 232 -7.56 -7.78 51.95
N SER A 233 -7.56 -9.08 51.64
CA SER A 233 -8.65 -10.00 51.97
C SER A 233 -8.93 -9.99 53.47
N GLY A 234 -10.11 -9.51 53.84
CA GLY A 234 -10.55 -9.43 55.24
C GLY A 234 -10.34 -8.06 55.91
N TYR A 235 -9.84 -7.07 55.18
CA TYR A 235 -9.81 -5.66 55.57
C TYR A 235 -11.05 -4.89 55.07
N ASP A 236 -11.25 -3.67 55.57
CA ASP A 236 -12.38 -2.82 55.17
C ASP A 236 -12.12 -2.19 53.78
N TYR A 237 -13.16 -1.98 52.97
CA TYR A 237 -13.01 -1.28 51.69
C TYR A 237 -12.63 0.20 51.87
N GLY A 238 -11.75 0.71 51.02
CA GLY A 238 -11.25 2.09 51.03
C GLY A 238 -9.87 2.23 50.38
N THR A 239 -9.38 3.46 50.32
CA THR A 239 -8.03 3.78 49.82
C THR A 239 -7.01 3.71 50.96
N TYR A 240 -6.00 2.86 50.80
CA TYR A 240 -4.89 2.68 51.73
C TYR A 240 -3.68 3.45 51.22
N ASN A 241 -3.14 4.34 52.06
CA ASN A 241 -1.99 5.16 51.70
C ASN A 241 -0.71 4.58 52.31
N PHE A 242 0.35 4.52 51.51
CA PHE A 242 1.62 3.97 51.90
C PHE A 242 2.76 4.97 51.71
N THR A 243 3.72 4.95 52.61
CA THR A 243 4.99 5.67 52.49
C THR A 243 6.12 4.66 52.45
N VAL A 244 6.94 4.75 51.41
CA VAL A 244 8.15 3.95 51.22
C VAL A 244 9.34 4.84 51.51
N GLU A 245 10.19 4.44 52.45
CA GLU A 245 11.43 5.15 52.78
C GLU A 245 12.63 4.23 52.56
N SER A 246 13.68 4.71 51.91
CA SER A 246 14.95 3.99 51.81
C SER A 246 15.67 3.97 53.16
N LEU A 247 16.27 2.83 53.51
CA LEU A 247 17.17 2.73 54.67
C LEU A 247 18.63 3.07 54.33
N THR A 248 18.95 3.25 53.05
CA THR A 248 20.32 3.56 52.58
C THR A 248 20.51 5.04 52.25
N SER A 249 19.43 5.79 52.09
CA SER A 249 19.44 7.22 51.74
C SER A 249 18.29 7.94 52.44
N ASN A 250 18.09 9.22 52.16
CA ASN A 250 16.87 9.94 52.55
C ASN A 250 15.79 9.96 51.46
N ALA A 251 15.87 9.09 50.46
CA ALA A 251 14.82 8.98 49.45
C ALA A 251 13.55 8.37 50.04
N GLU A 252 12.42 8.99 49.72
CA GLU A 252 11.08 8.55 50.10
C GLU A 252 10.15 8.70 48.90
N ASP A 253 9.14 7.84 48.82
CA ASP A 253 8.05 7.96 47.86
C ASP A 253 6.74 7.47 48.49
N THR A 254 5.61 7.78 47.86
CA THR A 254 4.29 7.40 48.35
C THR A 254 3.43 6.82 47.23
N PHE A 255 2.65 5.80 47.56
CA PHE A 255 1.65 5.22 46.67
C PHE A 255 0.37 4.93 47.44
N ASP A 256 -0.73 4.71 46.73
CA ASP A 256 -2.01 4.32 47.30
C ASP A 256 -2.60 3.12 46.56
N ILE A 257 -3.42 2.35 47.27
CA ILE A 257 -4.18 1.23 46.71
C ILE A 257 -5.63 1.36 47.14
N GLU A 258 -6.56 1.39 46.18
CA GLU A 258 -7.99 1.37 46.44
C GLU A 258 -8.48 -0.08 46.53
N TYR A 259 -9.04 -0.47 47.67
CA TYR A 259 -9.70 -1.76 47.85
C TYR A 259 -11.22 -1.60 47.82
N ALA A 260 -11.90 -2.23 46.87
CA ALA A 260 -13.33 -2.06 46.62
C ALA A 260 -14.10 -3.40 46.57
N GLU A 261 -15.41 -3.33 46.81
CA GLU A 261 -16.31 -4.46 46.55
C GLU A 261 -16.44 -4.63 45.04
N ALA A 262 -16.22 -5.85 44.53
CA ALA A 262 -16.44 -6.15 43.13
C ALA A 262 -17.90 -5.85 42.74
N GLY A 263 -18.12 -5.29 41.56
CA GLY A 263 -19.46 -5.17 40.99
C GLY A 263 -20.10 -6.55 40.77
N GLU A 264 -21.42 -6.60 40.50
CA GLU A 264 -22.04 -7.85 40.09
C GLU A 264 -21.39 -8.31 38.76
N VAL A 265 -20.90 -9.55 38.74
CA VAL A 265 -20.44 -10.20 37.50
C VAL A 265 -21.61 -10.27 36.54
N SER A 266 -21.43 -9.73 35.34
CA SER A 266 -22.44 -9.83 34.29
C SER A 266 -21.80 -10.08 32.94
N ALA A 267 -22.51 -10.82 32.09
CA ALA A 267 -22.18 -11.00 30.69
C ALA A 267 -23.46 -10.82 29.86
N SER A 268 -23.37 -10.17 28.71
CA SER A 268 -24.51 -9.96 27.81
C SER A 268 -24.10 -10.10 26.36
N PHE A 269 -25.05 -10.38 25.48
CA PHE A 269 -24.77 -10.30 24.05
C PHE A 269 -24.89 -8.84 23.58
N ALA A 270 -23.98 -8.42 22.70
CA ALA A 270 -24.03 -7.06 22.13
C ALA A 270 -25.34 -6.82 21.35
N ASP A 271 -25.90 -7.88 20.75
CA ASP A 271 -27.16 -7.89 20.04
C ASP A 271 -28.08 -9.05 20.45
N THR A 272 -29.38 -8.84 20.26
CA THR A 272 -30.40 -9.88 20.56
C THR A 272 -30.57 -10.91 19.44
N VAL A 273 -30.17 -10.56 18.21
CA VAL A 273 -30.27 -11.43 17.03
C VAL A 273 -29.05 -11.21 16.15
N PHE A 274 -28.30 -12.27 15.93
CA PHE A 274 -27.22 -12.35 14.95
C PHE A 274 -27.75 -13.10 13.72
N SER A 275 -27.33 -12.70 12.53
CA SER A 275 -27.80 -13.33 11.29
C SER A 275 -26.64 -13.60 10.37
N GLN A 276 -26.61 -14.79 9.78
CA GLN A 276 -25.61 -15.14 8.78
C GLN A 276 -26.06 -16.30 7.89
N GLU A 277 -25.54 -16.43 6.69
CA GLU A 277 -25.77 -17.60 5.83
C GLU A 277 -24.97 -18.83 6.30
N ARG A 278 -25.58 -20.01 6.22
CA ARG A 278 -24.84 -21.26 6.47
C ARG A 278 -23.75 -21.44 5.41
N GLY A 279 -22.56 -21.82 5.85
CA GLY A 279 -21.36 -21.86 5.01
C GLY A 279 -20.48 -20.61 5.15
N ASP A 280 -20.91 -19.60 5.91
CA ASP A 280 -20.11 -18.41 6.24
C ASP A 280 -19.74 -18.36 7.73
N TYR A 281 -18.90 -17.39 8.10
CA TYR A 281 -18.53 -17.12 9.48
C TYR A 281 -19.67 -16.37 10.16
N ALA A 282 -20.31 -17.00 11.13
CA ALA A 282 -21.31 -16.35 11.97
C ALA A 282 -20.60 -15.69 13.16
N GLU A 283 -20.78 -14.39 13.32
CA GLU A 283 -20.16 -13.62 14.40
C GLU A 283 -21.18 -13.23 15.46
N PHE A 284 -20.78 -13.34 16.72
CA PHE A 284 -21.53 -12.78 17.85
C PHE A 284 -20.58 -12.31 18.94
N THR A 285 -20.89 -11.15 19.52
CA THR A 285 -20.06 -10.51 20.55
C THR A 285 -20.69 -10.66 21.93
N VAL A 286 -19.84 -10.95 22.92
CA VAL A 286 -20.20 -11.05 24.33
C VAL A 286 -19.52 -9.91 25.09
N ASP A 287 -20.31 -9.05 25.71
CA ASP A 287 -19.83 -8.01 26.63
C ASP A 287 -19.66 -8.60 28.03
N LEU A 288 -18.53 -8.33 28.67
CA LEU A 288 -18.15 -8.79 30.00
C LEU A 288 -17.99 -7.60 30.95
N GLN A 289 -18.52 -7.73 32.18
CA GLN A 289 -18.33 -6.73 33.23
C GLN A 289 -17.99 -7.40 34.56
N ASN A 290 -16.93 -6.88 35.20
CA ASN A 290 -16.38 -7.40 36.45
C ASN A 290 -15.98 -8.90 36.37
N THR A 291 -15.65 -9.38 35.17
CA THR A 291 -15.21 -10.75 34.89
C THR A 291 -14.41 -10.78 33.59
N GLU A 292 -13.39 -11.63 33.52
CA GLU A 292 -12.57 -11.84 32.32
C GLU A 292 -13.13 -12.95 31.43
N SER A 293 -14.10 -13.74 31.92
CA SER A 293 -14.64 -14.87 31.16
C SER A 293 -16.13 -15.10 31.36
N ALA A 294 -16.74 -15.73 30.35
CA ALA A 294 -18.10 -16.25 30.40
C ALA A 294 -18.22 -17.56 29.62
N THR A 295 -19.29 -18.31 29.89
CA THR A 295 -19.63 -19.53 29.15
C THR A 295 -20.81 -19.25 28.23
N VAL A 296 -20.62 -19.45 26.93
CA VAL A 296 -21.68 -19.36 25.91
C VAL A 296 -22.15 -20.74 25.55
N HIS A 297 -23.46 -20.94 25.58
CA HIS A 297 -24.13 -22.16 25.19
C HIS A 297 -24.96 -21.94 23.93
N ILE A 298 -24.71 -22.76 22.92
CA ILE A 298 -25.37 -22.70 21.60
C ILE A 298 -26.19 -23.96 21.45
N THR A 299 -27.50 -23.83 21.22
CA THR A 299 -28.38 -24.98 21.01
C THR A 299 -29.29 -24.77 19.82
N ASP A 300 -29.69 -25.87 19.18
CA ASP A 300 -30.80 -25.83 18.24
C ASP A 300 -32.13 -26.14 18.95
N GLY A 301 -33.25 -25.69 18.36
CA GLY A 301 -34.57 -25.94 18.94
C GLY A 301 -34.99 -27.42 18.97
N SER A 302 -34.21 -28.33 18.38
CA SER A 302 -34.47 -29.77 18.37
C SER A 302 -33.69 -30.54 19.45
N GLY A 303 -32.62 -29.95 19.99
CA GLY A 303 -31.66 -30.59 20.89
C GLY A 303 -30.75 -31.60 20.21
N GLU A 304 -30.64 -31.56 18.88
CA GLU A 304 -29.71 -32.41 18.10
C GLU A 304 -28.33 -31.75 17.96
N TYR A 305 -28.26 -30.43 18.08
CA TYR A 305 -27.02 -29.68 18.10
C TYR A 305 -26.91 -28.83 19.38
N GLU A 306 -25.74 -28.93 20.00
CA GLU A 306 -25.36 -28.28 21.26
C GLU A 306 -23.85 -28.04 21.23
N SER A 307 -23.41 -26.89 21.72
CA SER A 307 -22.00 -26.56 21.89
C SER A 307 -21.83 -25.60 23.06
N GLU A 308 -20.87 -25.85 23.94
CA GLU A 308 -20.48 -24.95 25.03
C GLU A 308 -19.09 -24.38 24.76
N LEU A 309 -18.99 -23.06 24.86
CA LEU A 309 -17.78 -22.28 24.62
C LEU A 309 -17.42 -21.52 25.90
N THR A 310 -16.15 -21.49 26.24
CA THR A 310 -15.61 -20.50 27.19
C THR A 310 -14.99 -19.38 26.38
N VAL A 311 -15.48 -18.17 26.57
CA VAL A 311 -14.92 -16.94 26.01
C VAL A 311 -14.14 -16.23 27.11
N THR A 312 -12.94 -15.76 26.79
CA THR A 312 -12.06 -15.04 27.71
C THR A 312 -11.49 -13.81 27.02
N ASP A 313 -11.77 -12.64 27.60
CA ASP A 313 -11.15 -11.36 27.27
C ASP A 313 -9.71 -11.41 27.79
N SER A 314 -8.75 -11.04 26.96
CA SER A 314 -7.33 -11.18 27.27
C SER A 314 -6.76 -9.91 27.88
N ASN A 315 -5.95 -10.07 28.92
CA ASN A 315 -5.27 -8.93 29.56
C ASN A 315 -3.95 -8.55 28.85
N ASP A 316 -3.58 -9.27 27.78
CA ASP A 316 -2.37 -9.06 26.98
C ASP A 316 -2.71 -8.91 25.48
N GLY A 317 -2.32 -7.80 24.84
CA GLY A 317 -2.57 -7.57 23.41
C GLY A 317 -2.88 -6.11 23.05
N GLU A 318 -3.10 -5.84 21.75
CA GLU A 318 -3.53 -4.49 21.29
C GLU A 318 -5.00 -4.19 21.64
N ASP A 319 -5.82 -5.23 21.79
CA ASP A 319 -7.24 -5.18 22.15
C ASP A 319 -7.49 -5.76 23.56
N ALA A 320 -6.49 -5.71 24.45
CA ALA A 320 -6.59 -6.30 25.77
C ALA A 320 -7.51 -5.51 26.73
N ASP A 321 -8.23 -6.25 27.57
CA ASP A 321 -9.11 -5.75 28.64
C ASP A 321 -10.17 -4.75 28.12
N ASP A 322 -10.69 -4.98 26.91
CA ASP A 322 -11.72 -4.12 26.31
C ASP A 322 -13.14 -4.46 26.83
N GLY A 323 -13.28 -5.57 27.56
CA GLY A 323 -14.52 -6.07 28.12
C GLY A 323 -15.43 -6.73 27.09
N GLN A 324 -14.92 -7.13 25.92
CA GLN A 324 -15.70 -7.74 24.84
C GLN A 324 -14.97 -8.95 24.28
N VAL A 325 -15.71 -9.98 23.87
CA VAL A 325 -15.15 -11.09 23.08
C VAL A 325 -16.04 -11.36 21.89
N THR A 326 -15.51 -11.21 20.68
CA THR A 326 -16.22 -11.55 19.44
C THR A 326 -15.89 -12.97 19.00
N VAL A 327 -16.90 -13.84 19.00
CA VAL A 327 -16.76 -15.24 18.56
C VAL A 327 -17.04 -15.34 17.07
N GLN A 328 -16.07 -15.85 16.31
CA GLN A 328 -16.22 -16.29 14.93
C GLN A 328 -16.56 -17.79 14.88
N MET A 329 -17.75 -18.11 14.40
CA MET A 329 -18.22 -19.47 14.21
C MET A 329 -18.17 -19.86 12.72
N ASN A 330 -17.26 -20.76 12.36
CA ASN A 330 -17.23 -21.42 11.06
C ASN A 330 -18.39 -22.43 10.96
N THR A 331 -19.48 -22.02 10.32
CA THR A 331 -20.71 -22.83 10.23
C THR A 331 -20.57 -24.08 9.33
N PHE A 332 -19.49 -24.18 8.54
CA PHE A 332 -19.15 -25.37 7.75
C PHE A 332 -18.42 -26.45 8.57
N LEU A 333 -17.61 -26.06 9.54
CA LEU A 333 -16.89 -26.97 10.42
C LEU A 333 -17.66 -27.31 11.71
N ALA A 334 -18.66 -26.52 12.07
CA ALA A 334 -19.50 -26.75 13.23
C ALA A 334 -20.23 -28.12 13.21
N GLY A 335 -20.52 -28.64 14.42
CA GLY A 335 -21.20 -29.91 14.60
C GLY A 335 -20.26 -31.11 14.44
N GLY A 336 -18.99 -30.95 14.84
CA GLY A 336 -17.98 -32.00 14.85
C GLY A 336 -17.26 -32.26 13.52
N HIS A 337 -17.14 -31.26 12.64
CA HIS A 337 -16.44 -31.38 11.35
C HIS A 337 -15.02 -30.75 11.36
N GLY A 338 -14.62 -30.09 12.45
CA GLY A 338 -13.30 -29.48 12.61
C GLY A 338 -13.31 -28.43 13.72
N ASP A 339 -12.28 -27.60 13.75
CA ASP A 339 -12.22 -26.46 14.67
C ASP A 339 -13.15 -25.36 14.15
N ALA A 340 -14.33 -25.24 14.77
CA ALA A 340 -15.41 -24.40 14.28
C ALA A 340 -15.47 -23.01 14.91
N TYR A 341 -14.70 -22.75 15.97
CA TYR A 341 -14.79 -21.52 16.74
C TYR A 341 -13.42 -20.92 16.95
N SER A 342 -13.33 -19.61 16.74
CA SER A 342 -12.16 -18.79 17.00
C SER A 342 -12.61 -17.42 17.53
N PRO A 343 -11.73 -16.69 18.22
CA PRO A 343 -11.95 -15.26 18.42
C PRO A 343 -11.80 -14.53 17.07
N ALA A 344 -12.56 -13.45 16.87
CA ALA A 344 -12.37 -12.56 15.73
C ALA A 344 -11.07 -11.74 15.87
N ASP A 345 -10.77 -11.32 17.11
CA ASP A 345 -9.63 -10.48 17.47
C ASP A 345 -8.52 -11.28 18.18
N GLY A 346 -7.27 -10.87 17.97
CA GLY A 346 -6.10 -11.74 18.18
C GLY A 346 -5.61 -11.89 19.63
N ALA A 347 -6.13 -11.08 20.57
CA ALA A 347 -5.79 -11.16 21.98
C ALA A 347 -6.69 -12.18 22.71
N ASP A 348 -7.99 -12.14 22.44
CA ASP A 348 -9.00 -12.98 23.07
C ASP A 348 -8.80 -14.48 22.86
N SER A 349 -9.53 -15.27 23.65
CA SER A 349 -9.61 -16.71 23.42
C SER A 349 -11.04 -17.25 23.45
N VAL A 350 -11.28 -18.19 22.54
CA VAL A 350 -12.51 -18.99 22.48
C VAL A 350 -12.12 -20.45 22.57
N THR A 351 -12.55 -21.12 23.64
CA THR A 351 -12.27 -22.53 23.88
C THR A 351 -13.56 -23.33 23.91
N VAL A 352 -13.65 -24.36 23.06
CA VAL A 352 -14.78 -25.28 23.04
C VAL A 352 -14.62 -26.32 24.16
N ASP A 353 -15.67 -26.54 24.97
CA ASP A 353 -15.70 -27.74 25.80
C ASP A 353 -16.00 -28.96 24.91
N SER A 354 -14.96 -29.72 24.58
CA SER A 354 -15.05 -30.91 23.73
C SER A 354 -15.98 -32.01 24.26
N ASP A 355 -16.31 -32.03 25.56
CA ASP A 355 -17.27 -32.97 26.14
C ASP A 355 -18.74 -32.51 25.92
N SER A 356 -18.94 -31.26 25.49
CA SER A 356 -20.24 -30.62 25.27
C SER A 356 -20.62 -30.42 23.80
N GLU A 357 -19.69 -30.57 22.85
CA GLU A 357 -20.00 -30.43 21.42
C GLU A 357 -20.70 -31.68 20.87
N SER A 358 -21.97 -31.52 20.47
CA SER A 358 -22.73 -32.57 19.81
C SER A 358 -22.33 -32.69 18.33
N SER A 359 -21.72 -33.81 17.96
CA SER A 359 -21.53 -34.16 16.55
C SER A 359 -22.88 -34.50 15.91
N ILE A 360 -23.21 -33.81 14.83
CA ILE A 360 -24.42 -34.03 14.02
C ILE A 360 -24.19 -35.07 12.91
N GLY A 361 -23.14 -35.89 13.00
CA GLY A 361 -22.81 -36.92 12.02
C GLY A 361 -22.32 -36.33 10.70
N ASP A 362 -22.84 -36.82 9.57
CA ASP A 362 -22.44 -36.36 8.22
C ASP A 362 -23.19 -35.08 7.77
N TYR A 363 -24.11 -34.56 8.58
CA TYR A 363 -24.95 -33.41 8.23
C TYR A 363 -24.25 -32.08 8.55
N ARG A 364 -24.72 -30.98 7.97
CA ARG A 364 -24.31 -29.62 8.36
C ARG A 364 -25.42 -28.93 9.14
N LEU A 365 -25.07 -27.84 9.80
CA LEU A 365 -26.05 -26.94 10.40
C LEU A 365 -27.09 -26.53 9.36
N ALA A 366 -28.36 -26.60 9.76
CA ALA A 366 -29.48 -26.25 8.91
C ALA A 366 -29.70 -24.74 8.95
N ALA A 367 -30.36 -24.20 7.91
CA ALA A 367 -30.90 -22.85 8.02
C ALA A 367 -32.01 -22.87 9.08
N GLY A 368 -32.00 -21.93 10.01
CA GLY A 368 -32.88 -21.92 11.16
C GLY A 368 -32.38 -21.02 12.29
N SER A 369 -33.04 -21.11 13.44
CA SER A 369 -32.69 -20.35 14.63
C SER A 369 -31.98 -21.24 15.64
N TYR A 370 -30.90 -20.70 16.19
CA TYR A 370 -30.06 -21.29 17.22
C TYR A 370 -30.12 -20.38 18.44
N ASP A 371 -30.44 -20.95 19.60
CA ASP A 371 -30.54 -20.22 20.84
C ASP A 371 -29.14 -20.07 21.44
N LEU A 372 -28.75 -18.83 21.73
CA LEU A 372 -27.52 -18.46 22.42
C LEU A 372 -27.87 -18.11 23.87
N THR A 373 -27.12 -18.66 24.82
CA THR A 373 -27.27 -18.35 26.25
C THR A 373 -25.90 -18.08 26.83
N VAL A 374 -25.72 -16.97 27.54
CA VAL A 374 -24.46 -16.65 28.22
C VAL A 374 -24.62 -16.78 29.73
N THR A 375 -23.65 -17.43 30.36
CA THR A 375 -23.57 -17.69 31.80
C THR A 375 -22.28 -17.08 32.33
N ALA A 376 -22.40 -16.27 33.39
CA ALA A 376 -21.27 -15.75 34.15
C ALA A 376 -21.60 -15.77 35.64
N GLY A 377 -20.59 -15.94 36.50
CA GLY A 377 -20.81 -16.09 37.95
C GLY A 377 -21.63 -17.34 38.35
N GLY A 378 -21.78 -18.32 37.44
CA GLY A 378 -22.53 -19.56 37.66
C GLY A 378 -24.05 -19.46 37.48
N GLU A 379 -24.56 -18.33 36.97
CA GLU A 379 -25.97 -18.11 36.67
C GLU A 379 -26.15 -17.62 35.22
N GLU A 380 -27.28 -17.94 34.60
CA GLU A 380 -27.67 -17.44 33.28
C GLU A 380 -27.85 -15.91 33.35
N GLN A 381 -27.18 -15.18 32.46
CA GLN A 381 -27.16 -13.71 32.45
C GLN A 381 -28.01 -13.13 31.32
N ASP A 382 -27.88 -13.67 30.10
CA ASP A 382 -28.56 -13.15 28.91
C ASP A 382 -28.79 -14.25 27.84
N VAL A 383 -29.70 -13.96 26.91
CA VAL A 383 -30.06 -14.85 25.78
C VAL A 383 -30.18 -14.08 24.47
N ALA A 384 -29.69 -14.68 23.39
CA ALA A 384 -29.80 -14.16 22.03
C ALA A 384 -30.16 -15.28 21.04
N THR A 385 -30.36 -14.92 19.77
CA THR A 385 -30.62 -15.89 18.70
C THR A 385 -29.63 -15.72 17.56
N LEU A 386 -28.99 -16.79 17.13
CA LEU A 386 -28.28 -16.87 15.85
C LEU A 386 -29.24 -17.40 14.78
N SER A 387 -29.52 -16.59 13.77
CA SER A 387 -30.35 -16.92 12.62
C SER A 387 -29.46 -17.31 11.45
N LEU A 388 -29.41 -18.61 11.14
CA LEU A 388 -28.73 -19.10 9.95
C LEU A 388 -29.66 -19.10 8.74
N GLU A 389 -29.32 -18.35 7.70
CA GLU A 389 -30.03 -18.31 6.43
C GLU A 389 -29.52 -19.36 5.44
N GLU A 390 -30.28 -19.57 4.36
CA GLU A 390 -29.87 -20.45 3.27
C GLU A 390 -28.78 -19.77 2.43
N ARG A 391 -27.81 -20.55 1.96
CA ARG A 391 -26.81 -20.08 0.99
C ARG A 391 -27.45 -19.68 -0.34
N SER A 392 -26.76 -18.88 -1.15
CA SER A 392 -27.23 -18.51 -2.48
C SER A 392 -26.09 -18.32 -3.49
N THR A 393 -26.38 -18.54 -4.77
CA THR A 393 -25.53 -18.15 -5.91
C THR A 393 -26.40 -17.41 -6.92
N THR A 394 -26.09 -16.14 -7.18
CA THR A 394 -27.03 -15.24 -7.87
C THR A 394 -26.50 -14.65 -9.17
N GLY A 395 -25.19 -14.39 -9.28
CA GLY A 395 -24.61 -13.74 -10.44
C GLY A 395 -23.13 -14.04 -10.64
N ILE A 396 -22.69 -13.86 -11.88
CA ILE A 396 -21.27 -13.68 -12.23
C ILE A 396 -21.18 -12.61 -13.32
N SER A 397 -20.24 -11.68 -13.17
CA SER A 397 -19.96 -10.62 -14.14
C SER A 397 -18.45 -10.48 -14.36
N SER A 398 -18.04 -9.70 -15.36
CA SER A 398 -16.64 -9.44 -15.67
C SER A 398 -16.34 -7.96 -15.56
N ILE A 399 -15.32 -7.63 -14.76
CA ILE A 399 -14.83 -6.28 -14.55
C ILE A 399 -13.47 -6.15 -15.22
N VAL A 400 -13.28 -5.08 -15.98
CA VAL A 400 -12.06 -4.82 -16.74
C VAL A 400 -11.49 -3.47 -16.31
N ALA A 401 -10.18 -3.43 -16.07
CA ALA A 401 -9.47 -2.21 -15.72
C ALA A 401 -8.13 -2.10 -16.47
N PRO A 402 -7.58 -0.87 -16.60
CA PRO A 402 -6.29 -0.67 -17.24
C PRO A 402 -5.17 -1.46 -16.58
N SER A 403 -4.11 -1.77 -17.34
CA SER A 403 -2.91 -2.45 -16.83
C SER A 403 -2.18 -1.73 -15.67
N SER A 404 -2.52 -0.47 -15.42
CA SER A 404 -2.00 0.33 -14.31
C SER A 404 -2.85 0.26 -13.05
N ALA A 405 -4.05 -0.32 -13.14
CA ALA A 405 -4.90 -0.55 -11.98
C ALA A 405 -4.28 -1.63 -11.07
N ASP A 406 -4.57 -1.55 -9.78
CA ASP A 406 -4.13 -2.53 -8.80
C ASP A 406 -5.36 -3.30 -8.31
N PHE A 407 -5.46 -4.57 -8.67
CA PHE A 407 -6.56 -5.46 -8.23
C PHE A 407 -6.26 -6.14 -6.88
N GLY A 408 -5.46 -5.52 -6.01
CA GLY A 408 -5.15 -6.06 -4.69
C GLY A 408 -6.29 -5.99 -3.65
N SER A 409 -7.46 -5.43 -3.98
CA SER A 409 -8.63 -5.36 -3.07
C SER A 409 -9.95 -5.25 -3.84
N ALA A 410 -11.06 -5.65 -3.19
CA ALA A 410 -12.40 -5.56 -3.74
C ALA A 410 -12.80 -4.12 -4.15
N ASP A 411 -12.49 -3.13 -3.31
CA ASP A 411 -12.71 -1.72 -3.62
C ASP A 411 -11.95 -1.26 -4.87
N ALA A 412 -10.72 -1.74 -5.05
CA ALA A 412 -9.93 -1.37 -6.21
C ALA A 412 -10.45 -2.04 -7.49
N ILE A 413 -10.90 -3.30 -7.39
CA ILE A 413 -11.53 -4.04 -8.51
C ILE A 413 -12.82 -3.34 -8.95
N THR A 414 -13.70 -2.97 -8.02
CA THR A 414 -15.00 -2.36 -8.33
C THR A 414 -14.93 -0.95 -8.92
N ASN A 415 -13.74 -0.33 -8.96
CA ASN A 415 -13.50 0.90 -9.74
C ASN A 415 -13.32 0.63 -11.25
N GLY A 416 -13.19 -0.64 -11.66
CA GLY A 416 -13.15 -1.04 -13.07
C GLY A 416 -14.50 -0.89 -13.77
N SER A 417 -14.53 -1.21 -15.06
CA SER A 417 -15.75 -1.17 -15.88
C SER A 417 -16.28 -2.58 -16.13
N GLU A 418 -17.59 -2.78 -15.97
CA GLU A 418 -18.23 -4.05 -16.32
C GLU A 418 -18.26 -4.21 -17.85
N LEU A 419 -17.41 -5.11 -18.37
CA LEU A 419 -17.19 -5.30 -19.80
C LEU A 419 -16.99 -6.79 -20.10
N SER A 420 -17.54 -7.25 -21.23
CA SER A 420 -17.33 -8.62 -21.74
C SER A 420 -16.15 -8.75 -22.70
N GLU A 421 -15.57 -7.63 -23.14
CA GLU A 421 -14.41 -7.61 -24.03
C GLU A 421 -13.17 -7.17 -23.26
N VAL A 422 -12.08 -7.94 -23.39
CA VAL A 422 -10.85 -7.74 -22.63
C VAL A 422 -9.68 -7.72 -23.59
N ALA A 423 -8.97 -6.59 -23.67
CA ALA A 423 -7.72 -6.54 -24.42
C ALA A 423 -6.59 -7.18 -23.59
N PHE A 424 -5.77 -8.05 -24.21
CA PHE A 424 -4.61 -8.65 -23.54
C PHE A 424 -3.73 -7.58 -22.87
N GLY A 425 -3.29 -7.84 -21.64
CA GLY A 425 -2.52 -6.92 -20.80
C GLY A 425 -3.37 -5.95 -19.96
N ASP A 426 -4.68 -5.86 -20.17
CA ASP A 426 -5.59 -5.24 -19.21
C ASP A 426 -5.95 -6.25 -18.11
N HIS A 427 -6.29 -5.74 -16.93
CA HIS A 427 -6.72 -6.56 -15.80
C HIS A 427 -8.19 -6.98 -15.98
N LEU A 428 -8.47 -8.26 -15.75
CA LEU A 428 -9.81 -8.83 -15.71
C LEU A 428 -10.08 -9.36 -14.31
N ALA A 429 -11.27 -9.14 -13.77
CA ALA A 429 -11.76 -9.80 -12.57
C ALA A 429 -13.15 -10.40 -12.86
N LEU A 430 -13.35 -11.63 -12.41
CA LEU A 430 -14.67 -12.27 -12.40
C LEU A 430 -15.31 -12.02 -11.05
N GLU A 431 -16.35 -11.19 -11.00
CA GLU A 431 -17.14 -10.97 -9.78
C GLU A 431 -18.18 -12.07 -9.68
N VAL A 432 -18.17 -12.84 -8.59
CA VAL A 432 -19.14 -13.89 -8.31
C VAL A 432 -19.97 -13.47 -7.10
N GLU A 433 -21.29 -13.34 -7.27
CA GLU A 433 -22.23 -13.02 -6.22
C GLU A 433 -22.77 -14.32 -5.59
N ALA A 434 -22.22 -14.70 -4.44
CA ALA A 434 -22.58 -15.89 -3.70
C ALA A 434 -22.41 -15.70 -2.18
N SER A 435 -23.38 -16.23 -1.43
CA SER A 435 -23.34 -16.33 0.03
C SER A 435 -23.22 -17.78 0.49
N GLY A 436 -22.80 -18.01 1.73
CA GLY A 436 -22.66 -19.33 2.32
C GLY A 436 -21.51 -20.15 1.71
N VAL A 437 -20.40 -19.49 1.36
CA VAL A 437 -19.21 -20.10 0.76
C VAL A 437 -17.90 -19.75 1.47
N PHE A 438 -17.86 -18.67 2.26
CA PHE A 438 -16.63 -18.01 2.70
C PHE A 438 -15.83 -18.81 3.74
N THR A 439 -16.44 -19.76 4.44
CA THR A 439 -15.70 -20.62 5.39
C THR A 439 -14.90 -21.76 4.73
N TYR A 440 -15.18 -22.03 3.47
CA TYR A 440 -14.55 -23.12 2.72
C TYR A 440 -14.06 -22.71 1.32
N LEU A 441 -14.29 -21.45 0.95
CA LEU A 441 -13.54 -20.74 -0.06
C LEU A 441 -12.08 -20.61 0.38
N ASN A 442 -11.18 -20.79 -0.57
CA ASN A 442 -9.73 -20.72 -0.36
C ASN A 442 -9.06 -20.38 -1.70
N ASP A 443 -7.74 -20.16 -1.67
CA ASP A 443 -6.93 -19.83 -2.86
C ASP A 443 -7.20 -20.76 -4.07
N ASP A 444 -7.57 -22.03 -3.84
CA ASP A 444 -8.12 -22.91 -4.86
C ASP A 444 -9.66 -22.85 -4.87
N VAL A 445 -10.18 -21.94 -5.69
CA VAL A 445 -11.64 -21.75 -5.91
C VAL A 445 -12.31 -23.05 -6.41
N ASN A 446 -11.56 -24.01 -6.98
CA ASN A 446 -12.11 -25.28 -7.47
C ASN A 446 -12.19 -26.38 -6.39
N ALA A 447 -12.32 -25.99 -5.12
CA ALA A 447 -12.44 -26.89 -3.98
C ALA A 447 -13.90 -27.06 -3.50
N GLN A 448 -14.16 -28.09 -2.70
CA GLN A 448 -15.44 -28.30 -1.99
C GLN A 448 -16.69 -28.27 -2.91
N GLY A 449 -16.54 -28.79 -4.12
CA GLY A 449 -17.60 -28.84 -5.12
C GLY A 449 -17.82 -27.54 -5.90
N MET A 450 -17.07 -26.48 -5.60
CA MET A 450 -17.04 -25.26 -6.39
C MET A 450 -16.14 -25.43 -7.61
N SER A 451 -16.43 -24.69 -8.68
CA SER A 451 -15.53 -24.56 -9.84
C SER A 451 -15.85 -23.33 -10.65
N ILE A 452 -14.83 -22.71 -11.24
CA ILE A 452 -14.99 -21.74 -12.33
C ILE A 452 -14.33 -22.30 -13.58
N THR A 453 -15.12 -22.45 -14.64
CA THR A 453 -14.66 -23.03 -15.92
C THR A 453 -14.89 -22.06 -17.07
N PHE A 454 -13.85 -21.86 -17.87
CA PHE A 454 -13.90 -21.19 -19.16
C PHE A 454 -14.14 -22.24 -20.25
N SER A 455 -15.20 -22.07 -21.05
CA SER A 455 -15.52 -22.93 -22.19
C SER A 455 -15.58 -22.10 -23.47
N GLN A 456 -14.74 -22.42 -24.45
CA GLN A 456 -14.69 -21.66 -25.70
C GLN A 456 -15.96 -21.88 -26.54
N GLU A 457 -16.68 -20.81 -26.85
CA GLU A 457 -17.95 -20.87 -27.59
C GLU A 457 -17.74 -20.82 -29.12
N ASN A 458 -16.74 -20.08 -29.59
CA ASN A 458 -16.48 -19.85 -31.02
C ASN A 458 -15.52 -20.88 -31.66
N PHE A 459 -15.41 -22.08 -31.09
CA PHE A 459 -14.52 -23.12 -31.59
C PHE A 459 -15.06 -23.85 -32.84
N GLU A 460 -14.39 -23.69 -33.99
CA GLU A 460 -14.81 -24.29 -35.28
C GLU A 460 -14.25 -25.71 -35.55
N GLY A 461 -13.85 -26.46 -34.51
CA GLY A 461 -13.23 -27.77 -34.66
C GLY A 461 -14.19 -28.88 -35.11
N GLN A 462 -14.00 -29.41 -36.33
CA GLN A 462 -14.88 -30.44 -36.91
C GLN A 462 -14.93 -31.79 -36.14
N TYR A 463 -13.94 -32.09 -35.30
CA TYR A 463 -13.80 -33.38 -34.60
C TYR A 463 -13.27 -33.26 -33.16
N GLY A 464 -13.35 -32.08 -32.54
CA GLY A 464 -12.91 -31.83 -31.16
C GLY A 464 -14.04 -31.29 -30.29
N ASN A 465 -13.92 -31.47 -28.98
CA ASN A 465 -14.70 -30.66 -28.03
C ASN A 465 -14.10 -29.25 -27.99
N ALA A 466 -14.92 -28.26 -27.66
CA ALA A 466 -14.42 -26.93 -27.33
C ALA A 466 -13.33 -27.04 -26.24
N PRO A 467 -12.19 -26.33 -26.40
CA PRO A 467 -11.23 -26.15 -25.32
C PRO A 467 -11.90 -25.61 -24.06
N THR A 468 -11.48 -26.14 -22.92
CA THR A 468 -11.92 -25.70 -21.60
C THR A 468 -10.70 -25.59 -20.69
N PHE A 469 -10.72 -24.64 -19.78
CA PHE A 469 -9.76 -24.53 -18.69
C PHE A 469 -10.45 -24.00 -17.43
N ASP A 470 -9.87 -24.29 -16.27
CA ASP A 470 -10.34 -23.84 -14.97
C ASP A 470 -9.48 -22.69 -14.45
N VAL A 471 -9.94 -22.05 -13.37
CA VAL A 471 -9.16 -21.03 -12.65
C VAL A 471 -8.09 -21.72 -11.79
N SER A 472 -6.99 -22.15 -12.42
CA SER A 472 -5.87 -22.78 -11.71
C SER A 472 -4.51 -22.24 -12.16
N GLY A 473 -3.58 -22.16 -11.21
CA GLY A 473 -2.21 -21.67 -11.46
C GLY A 473 -2.02 -20.19 -11.15
N SER A 474 -0.84 -19.65 -11.51
CA SER A 474 -0.40 -18.31 -11.11
C SER A 474 -0.99 -17.16 -11.92
N ALA A 475 -1.89 -17.43 -12.87
CA ALA A 475 -2.59 -16.40 -13.62
C ALA A 475 -3.86 -15.93 -12.90
N PHE A 476 -4.21 -16.57 -11.78
CA PHE A 476 -5.43 -16.31 -11.04
C PHE A 476 -5.10 -16.04 -9.58
N ASP A 477 -5.74 -15.02 -9.02
CA ASP A 477 -5.72 -14.73 -7.59
C ASP A 477 -7.16 -14.52 -7.09
N LEU A 478 -7.42 -14.90 -5.84
CA LEU A 478 -8.70 -14.73 -5.17
C LEU A 478 -8.67 -13.47 -4.31
N VAL A 479 -9.72 -12.67 -4.41
CA VAL A 479 -9.98 -11.52 -3.52
C VAL A 479 -11.39 -11.66 -2.96
N GLU A 480 -11.50 -11.81 -1.64
CA GLU A 480 -12.78 -11.99 -0.94
C GLU A 480 -13.41 -10.64 -0.58
N ASP A 481 -14.74 -10.59 -0.59
CA ASP A 481 -15.57 -9.47 -0.12
C ASP A 481 -16.81 -10.04 0.59
N ALA A 482 -16.56 -10.79 1.66
CA ALA A 482 -17.56 -11.56 2.40
C ALA A 482 -18.72 -10.68 2.91
N ASP A 483 -18.42 -9.45 3.35
CA ASP A 483 -19.42 -8.48 3.82
C ASP A 483 -20.48 -8.13 2.76
N ASN A 484 -20.13 -8.26 1.48
CA ASN A 484 -21.03 -7.98 0.35
C ASN A 484 -21.50 -9.26 -0.35
N ASN A 485 -21.29 -10.44 0.25
CA ASN A 485 -21.67 -11.74 -0.33
C ASN A 485 -21.15 -11.93 -1.77
N ARG A 486 -19.90 -11.55 -1.99
CA ARG A 486 -19.22 -11.74 -3.28
C ARG A 486 -17.73 -12.00 -3.12
N PHE A 487 -17.13 -12.56 -4.16
CA PHE A 487 -15.68 -12.68 -4.28
C PHE A 487 -15.26 -12.44 -5.73
N PHE A 488 -14.00 -12.12 -5.92
CA PHE A 488 -13.41 -11.83 -7.21
C PHE A 488 -12.31 -12.84 -7.52
N VAL A 489 -12.31 -13.35 -8.75
CA VAL A 489 -11.14 -14.05 -9.29
C VAL A 489 -10.48 -13.14 -10.31
N THR A 490 -9.34 -12.57 -9.93
CA THR A 490 -8.55 -11.71 -10.81
C THR A 490 -7.76 -12.56 -11.78
N VAL A 491 -7.65 -12.11 -13.03
CA VAL A 491 -7.01 -12.84 -14.14
C VAL A 491 -5.90 -11.98 -14.72
N ASP A 492 -4.66 -12.46 -14.62
CA ASP A 492 -3.54 -11.93 -15.40
C ASP A 492 -3.66 -12.44 -16.84
N THR A 493 -4.20 -11.58 -17.70
CA THR A 493 -4.50 -11.93 -19.09
C THR A 493 -3.23 -12.21 -19.92
N ASP A 494 -2.07 -11.68 -19.54
CA ASP A 494 -0.79 -11.93 -20.21
C ASP A 494 -0.16 -13.27 -19.77
N ALA A 495 -0.56 -13.79 -18.60
CA ALA A 495 -0.11 -15.08 -18.07
C ALA A 495 -0.96 -16.28 -18.53
N LEU A 496 -2.07 -16.03 -19.24
CA LEU A 496 -2.94 -17.10 -19.76
C LEU A 496 -2.27 -17.90 -20.87
N ASP A 497 -2.22 -19.23 -20.70
CA ASP A 497 -1.71 -20.16 -21.70
C ASP A 497 -2.85 -20.68 -22.60
N ASN A 498 -2.62 -20.74 -23.92
CA ASN A 498 -3.55 -21.30 -24.92
C ASN A 498 -4.91 -20.56 -25.06
N VAL A 499 -4.90 -19.24 -24.82
CA VAL A 499 -6.00 -18.33 -25.15
C VAL A 499 -5.53 -17.48 -26.33
N ASP A 500 -6.22 -17.54 -27.47
CA ASP A 500 -5.89 -16.75 -28.65
C ASP A 500 -6.79 -15.50 -28.73
N ALA A 501 -6.28 -14.45 -29.38
CA ALA A 501 -7.08 -13.26 -29.62
C ALA A 501 -8.24 -13.54 -30.59
N GLY A 502 -9.42 -13.05 -30.23
CA GLY A 502 -10.69 -13.32 -30.89
C GLY A 502 -11.44 -14.51 -30.30
N ASP A 503 -10.86 -15.26 -29.35
CA ASP A 503 -11.56 -16.34 -28.66
C ASP A 503 -12.62 -15.79 -27.70
N GLU A 504 -13.82 -16.39 -27.75
CA GLU A 504 -14.95 -16.08 -26.89
C GLU A 504 -15.20 -17.26 -25.94
N TYR A 505 -15.28 -16.98 -24.65
CA TYR A 505 -15.48 -17.99 -23.61
C TYR A 505 -16.76 -17.72 -22.82
N SER A 506 -17.54 -18.77 -22.61
CA SER A 506 -18.54 -18.83 -21.55
C SER A 506 -17.81 -19.18 -20.25
N VAL A 507 -17.88 -18.29 -19.27
CA VAL A 507 -17.29 -18.46 -17.93
C VAL A 507 -18.40 -18.86 -16.98
N THR A 508 -18.31 -20.05 -16.40
CA THR A 508 -19.36 -20.60 -15.52
C THR A 508 -18.79 -20.84 -14.13
N PHE A 509 -19.39 -20.22 -13.12
CA PHE A 509 -19.24 -20.64 -11.73
C PHE A 509 -20.31 -21.67 -11.40
N GLU A 510 -19.91 -22.80 -10.82
CA GLU A 510 -20.81 -23.88 -10.41
C GLU A 510 -20.47 -24.37 -9.01
N ILE A 511 -21.51 -24.73 -8.24
CA ILE A 511 -21.40 -25.53 -7.02
C ILE A 511 -22.16 -26.85 -7.19
N ASN A 512 -21.42 -27.96 -7.10
CA ASN A 512 -21.91 -29.31 -7.33
C ASN A 512 -22.26 -30.02 -6.02
N GLY A 513 -23.55 -30.37 -5.83
CA GLY A 513 -24.06 -31.00 -4.61
C GLY A 513 -23.58 -32.43 -4.34
N THR A 514 -22.92 -33.09 -5.29
CA THR A 514 -22.24 -34.36 -5.01
C THR A 514 -21.00 -34.17 -4.15
N ASN A 515 -20.36 -32.99 -4.20
CA ASN A 515 -19.15 -32.68 -3.45
C ASN A 515 -19.35 -31.55 -2.42
N ASN A 516 -20.43 -30.78 -2.51
CA ASN A 516 -20.77 -29.72 -1.57
C ASN A 516 -21.99 -30.11 -0.71
N PRO A 517 -21.91 -30.09 0.62
CA PRO A 517 -22.99 -30.56 1.50
C PRO A 517 -24.20 -29.61 1.59
N TYR A 518 -24.09 -28.38 1.07
CA TYR A 518 -25.17 -27.39 1.12
C TYR A 518 -26.03 -27.33 -0.14
N VAL A 519 -25.64 -28.06 -1.19
CA VAL A 519 -26.42 -28.26 -2.42
C VAL A 519 -26.89 -29.73 -2.42
N ALA A 520 -28.13 -29.97 -2.83
CA ALA A 520 -28.69 -31.32 -2.80
C ALA A 520 -27.89 -32.29 -3.70
N ASP A 521 -27.68 -33.53 -3.25
CA ASP A 521 -26.88 -34.52 -4.00
C ASP A 521 -27.44 -34.75 -5.41
N GLY A 522 -26.57 -34.55 -6.41
CA GLY A 522 -26.90 -34.63 -7.84
C GLY A 522 -27.53 -33.37 -8.43
N GLU A 523 -27.71 -32.30 -7.64
CA GLU A 523 -28.05 -30.96 -8.11
C GLU A 523 -26.80 -30.09 -8.26
N THR A 524 -26.91 -29.07 -9.11
CA THR A 524 -25.86 -28.11 -9.43
C THR A 524 -26.51 -26.73 -9.44
N GLU A 525 -25.91 -25.79 -8.72
CA GLU A 525 -26.20 -24.36 -8.87
C GLU A 525 -25.13 -23.73 -9.75
N SER A 526 -25.53 -22.96 -10.76
CA SER A 526 -24.57 -22.33 -11.67
C SER A 526 -25.04 -20.98 -12.19
N VAL A 527 -24.07 -20.11 -12.44
CA VAL A 527 -24.20 -18.78 -13.05
C VAL A 527 -23.10 -18.63 -14.10
N SER A 528 -23.37 -17.86 -15.15
CA SER A 528 -22.43 -17.72 -16.27
C SER A 528 -22.39 -16.31 -16.84
N THR A 529 -21.21 -15.89 -17.28
CA THR A 529 -20.96 -14.69 -18.08
C THR A 529 -20.15 -15.03 -19.33
N THR A 530 -19.97 -14.09 -20.24
CA THR A 530 -19.17 -14.26 -21.45
C THR A 530 -18.01 -13.27 -21.47
N VAL A 531 -16.84 -13.76 -21.81
CA VAL A 531 -15.61 -12.97 -21.95
C VAL A 531 -14.97 -13.25 -23.31
N THR A 532 -14.62 -12.19 -24.02
CA THR A 532 -13.93 -12.24 -25.32
C THR A 532 -12.56 -11.59 -25.18
N PHE A 533 -11.51 -12.34 -25.46
CA PHE A 533 -10.13 -11.83 -25.42
C PHE A 533 -9.75 -11.24 -26.77
N LEU A 534 -9.26 -10.00 -26.78
CA LEU A 534 -8.92 -9.26 -27.99
C LEU A 534 -7.45 -8.86 -27.99
N GLU A 535 -6.87 -8.73 -29.18
CA GLU A 535 -5.59 -8.02 -29.30
C GLU A 535 -5.80 -6.55 -28.92
N ARG A 536 -4.81 -5.95 -28.25
CA ARG A 536 -4.82 -4.49 -28.02
C ARG A 536 -4.87 -3.78 -29.37
N THR A 537 -5.81 -2.89 -29.57
CA THR A 537 -5.95 -2.06 -30.78
C THR A 537 -6.31 -0.62 -30.40
N SER A 538 -5.74 0.31 -31.16
CA SER A 538 -5.98 1.75 -31.06
C SER A 538 -5.75 2.30 -32.45
N SER A 539 -6.65 3.14 -32.95
CA SER A 539 -6.56 3.69 -34.30
C SER A 539 -7.04 5.14 -34.33
N PHE A 540 -6.58 5.88 -35.32
CA PHE A 540 -7.15 7.19 -35.65
C PHE A 540 -8.48 7.00 -36.39
N GLY A 541 -9.48 7.84 -36.10
CA GLY A 541 -10.77 7.83 -36.80
C GLY A 541 -10.68 8.45 -38.20
N VAL A 542 -9.87 7.85 -39.10
CA VAL A 542 -9.66 8.34 -40.47
C VAL A 542 -10.92 8.07 -41.31
N VAL A 543 -11.51 9.14 -41.84
CA VAL A 543 -12.60 9.18 -42.81
C VAL A 543 -12.03 9.34 -44.22
N GLU A 544 -11.07 10.25 -44.40
CA GLU A 544 -10.38 10.54 -45.67
C GLU A 544 -8.87 10.69 -45.42
N ALA A 545 -8.04 9.91 -46.11
CA ALA A 545 -6.59 10.00 -45.97
C ALA A 545 -6.02 11.12 -46.87
N PRO A 546 -5.07 11.95 -46.38
CA PRO A 546 -4.48 11.97 -45.03
C PRO A 546 -5.43 12.61 -43.99
N TYR A 547 -5.26 12.26 -42.70
CA TYR A 547 -6.10 12.75 -41.59
C TYR A 547 -6.08 14.29 -41.52
N GLN A 548 -7.25 14.91 -41.54
CA GLN A 548 -7.44 16.36 -41.59
C GLN A 548 -7.39 16.99 -40.19
N VAL A 549 -6.42 17.87 -39.95
CA VAL A 549 -6.16 18.50 -38.65
C VAL A 549 -6.29 20.02 -38.73
N LEU A 550 -7.00 20.66 -37.79
CA LEU A 550 -7.09 22.12 -37.76
C LEU A 550 -5.76 22.76 -37.35
N ALA A 551 -5.39 23.86 -38.01
CA ALA A 551 -4.22 24.67 -37.65
C ALA A 551 -4.59 25.79 -36.66
N THR A 552 -5.10 25.43 -35.48
CA THR A 552 -5.51 26.37 -34.42
C THR A 552 -4.87 26.04 -33.08
N ASP A 553 -5.10 26.92 -32.10
CA ASP A 553 -5.00 26.54 -30.70
C ASP A 553 -6.13 25.56 -30.36
N ASP A 554 -5.87 24.63 -29.44
CA ASP A 554 -6.83 23.62 -28.96
C ASP A 554 -7.42 22.70 -30.06
N THR A 555 -6.59 22.23 -30.99
CA THR A 555 -7.01 21.26 -32.00
C THR A 555 -7.18 19.87 -31.40
N GLU A 556 -8.34 19.26 -31.63
CA GLU A 556 -8.62 17.88 -31.23
C GLU A 556 -8.26 16.87 -32.33
N VAL A 557 -7.62 15.78 -31.92
CA VAL A 557 -7.40 14.57 -32.72
C VAL A 557 -8.08 13.42 -32.01
N ARG A 558 -8.92 12.68 -32.74
CA ARG A 558 -9.79 11.63 -32.19
C ARG A 558 -9.55 10.27 -32.82
N GLY A 559 -9.83 9.24 -32.05
CA GLY A 559 -9.81 7.86 -32.51
C GLY A 559 -10.53 6.92 -31.55
N THR A 560 -10.35 5.62 -31.77
CA THR A 560 -10.93 4.57 -30.95
C THR A 560 -9.86 3.62 -30.44
N SER A 561 -10.18 2.88 -29.38
CA SER A 561 -9.35 1.85 -28.77
C SER A 561 -10.23 0.82 -28.08
N ASN A 562 -9.82 -0.44 -28.08
CA ASN A 562 -10.47 -1.49 -27.28
C ASN A 562 -9.78 -1.73 -25.93
N LEU A 563 -8.95 -0.77 -25.48
CA LEU A 563 -8.33 -0.86 -24.16
C LEU A 563 -9.36 -0.52 -23.08
N ALA A 564 -9.14 -1.02 -21.88
CA ALA A 564 -9.97 -0.72 -20.73
C ALA A 564 -10.12 0.81 -20.52
N PRO A 565 -11.33 1.29 -20.15
CA PRO A 565 -11.55 2.69 -19.80
C PRO A 565 -10.55 3.19 -18.75
N GLY A 566 -10.03 4.40 -18.93
CA GLY A 566 -8.95 4.97 -18.11
C GLY A 566 -7.53 4.58 -18.55
N SER A 567 -7.38 3.73 -19.57
CA SER A 567 -6.05 3.41 -20.13
C SER A 567 -5.40 4.64 -20.75
N GLU A 568 -4.14 4.91 -20.41
CA GLU A 568 -3.38 6.01 -20.97
C GLU A 568 -2.77 5.65 -22.34
N ILE A 569 -2.96 6.54 -23.31
CA ILE A 569 -2.38 6.50 -24.66
C ILE A 569 -1.51 7.75 -24.85
N THR A 570 -0.38 7.59 -25.53
CA THR A 570 0.42 8.74 -25.99
C THR A 570 0.19 9.00 -27.47
N VAL A 571 -0.19 10.22 -27.81
CA VAL A 571 -0.38 10.66 -29.21
C VAL A 571 0.73 11.65 -29.56
N GLN A 572 1.46 11.40 -30.65
CA GLN A 572 2.59 12.20 -31.09
C GLN A 572 2.34 12.75 -32.50
N ALA A 573 2.67 14.02 -32.70
CA ALA A 573 2.78 14.63 -34.01
C ALA A 573 4.27 14.75 -34.38
N LEU A 574 4.64 14.20 -35.52
CA LEU A 574 6.01 14.14 -36.05
C LEU A 574 6.04 14.79 -37.43
N LYS A 575 7.14 15.43 -37.81
CA LYS A 575 7.34 15.96 -39.17
C LYS A 575 8.62 15.38 -39.75
N SER A 576 8.49 14.53 -40.77
CA SER A 576 9.66 13.85 -41.38
C SER A 576 10.51 13.11 -40.34
N GLY A 577 9.86 12.55 -39.31
CA GLY A 577 10.50 11.87 -38.19
C GLY A 577 11.04 12.77 -37.06
N ASP A 578 11.01 14.10 -37.20
CA ASP A 578 11.34 15.04 -36.13
C ASP A 578 10.12 15.35 -35.26
N PHE A 579 10.30 15.40 -33.94
CA PHE A 579 9.23 15.71 -32.99
C PHE A 579 8.62 17.10 -33.21
N LEU A 580 7.29 17.19 -33.36
CA LEU A 580 6.55 18.46 -33.32
C LEU A 580 5.95 18.71 -31.94
N ARG A 581 5.07 17.81 -31.50
CA ARG A 581 4.25 17.88 -30.28
C ARG A 581 3.88 16.47 -29.81
N GLN A 582 3.52 16.32 -28.53
CA GLN A 582 2.89 15.10 -28.01
C GLN A 582 1.90 15.47 -26.91
N ASP A 583 0.89 14.61 -26.76
CA ASP A 583 0.03 14.51 -25.59
C ASP A 583 0.22 13.13 -24.98
N THR A 584 0.58 13.07 -23.70
CA THR A 584 0.91 11.83 -22.99
C THR A 584 -0.17 11.38 -22.02
N SER A 585 -1.24 12.18 -21.87
CA SER A 585 -2.30 11.98 -20.88
C SER A 585 -3.65 11.76 -21.55
N VAL A 586 -3.66 11.03 -22.66
CA VAL A 586 -4.88 10.76 -23.43
C VAL A 586 -5.49 9.49 -22.87
N GLU A 587 -6.62 9.63 -22.18
CA GLU A 587 -7.33 8.48 -21.61
C GLU A 587 -8.35 7.90 -22.59
N VAL A 588 -8.49 6.58 -22.57
CA VAL A 588 -9.60 5.88 -23.23
C VAL A 588 -10.87 6.07 -22.41
N MET A 589 -11.93 6.56 -23.06
CA MET A 589 -13.24 6.77 -22.47
C MET A 589 -14.04 5.46 -22.41
N GLU A 590 -15.14 5.47 -21.66
CA GLU A 590 -16.04 4.32 -21.48
C GLU A 590 -16.66 3.80 -22.80
N ASP A 591 -16.81 4.68 -23.80
CA ASP A 591 -17.30 4.31 -25.13
C ASP A 591 -16.20 3.81 -26.09
N GLY A 592 -14.98 3.61 -25.57
CA GLY A 592 -13.82 3.18 -26.35
C GLY A 592 -13.21 4.28 -27.23
N THR A 593 -13.65 5.54 -27.09
CA THR A 593 -13.05 6.67 -27.81
C THR A 593 -11.91 7.30 -27.03
N TRP A 594 -11.04 8.04 -27.72
CA TRP A 594 -10.01 8.85 -27.09
C TRP A 594 -9.85 10.17 -27.86
N THR A 595 -9.48 11.24 -27.16
CA THR A 595 -9.28 12.57 -27.75
C THR A 595 -8.00 13.20 -27.21
N ALA A 596 -7.07 13.50 -28.12
CA ALA A 596 -5.84 14.24 -27.84
C ALA A 596 -6.00 15.71 -28.23
N THR A 597 -5.43 16.62 -27.45
CA THR A 597 -5.50 18.06 -27.75
C THR A 597 -4.11 18.64 -28.02
N PHE A 598 -3.99 19.41 -29.10
CA PHE A 598 -2.73 20.00 -29.53
C PHE A 598 -2.86 21.49 -29.82
N ASP A 599 -1.80 22.26 -29.54
CA ASP A 599 -1.63 23.62 -30.02
C ASP A 599 -0.80 23.62 -31.32
N PHE A 600 -1.49 23.88 -32.43
CA PHE A 600 -0.94 24.01 -33.78
C PHE A 600 -1.16 25.40 -34.38
N ALA A 601 -1.37 26.44 -33.56
CA ALA A 601 -1.58 27.81 -34.05
C ALA A 601 -0.38 28.38 -34.84
N ASP A 602 0.80 27.77 -34.71
CA ASP A 602 2.01 28.13 -35.44
C ASP A 602 2.14 27.46 -36.83
N ARG A 603 1.19 26.58 -37.19
CA ARG A 603 1.18 25.78 -38.43
C ARG A 603 0.33 26.42 -39.53
N GLN A 604 0.48 25.92 -40.75
CA GLN A 604 -0.23 26.45 -41.92
C GLN A 604 -0.99 25.34 -42.64
N VAL A 605 -2.19 25.66 -43.12
CA VAL A 605 -3.00 24.78 -43.97
C VAL A 605 -2.19 24.30 -45.19
N GLY A 606 -2.28 23.00 -45.47
CA GLY A 606 -1.53 22.29 -46.50
C GLY A 606 -0.14 21.78 -46.07
N GLU A 607 0.29 22.02 -44.83
CA GLU A 607 1.50 21.40 -44.28
C GLU A 607 1.21 19.94 -43.87
N GLU A 608 2.01 19.00 -44.39
CA GLU A 608 1.93 17.57 -44.08
C GLU A 608 2.83 17.21 -42.88
N PHE A 609 2.37 16.25 -42.10
CA PHE A 609 3.04 15.67 -40.93
C PHE A 609 2.49 14.28 -40.64
N ASP A 610 3.05 13.57 -39.66
CA ASP A 610 2.64 12.23 -39.26
C ASP A 610 2.01 12.30 -37.86
N LEU A 611 0.87 11.65 -37.68
CA LEU A 611 0.33 11.34 -36.36
C LEU A 611 0.71 9.91 -35.99
N SER A 612 1.20 9.70 -34.77
CA SER A 612 1.58 8.38 -34.27
C SER A 612 0.99 8.13 -32.89
N LEU A 613 0.44 6.94 -32.71
CA LEU A 613 0.06 6.40 -31.42
C LEU A 613 1.24 5.62 -30.85
N LYS A 614 1.63 5.95 -29.62
CA LYS A 614 2.65 5.23 -28.89
C LYS A 614 2.03 4.59 -27.65
N ARG A 615 2.16 3.26 -27.57
CA ARG A 615 1.79 2.46 -26.41
C ARG A 615 2.84 1.40 -26.11
N ALA A 616 2.68 0.69 -24.99
CA ALA A 616 3.42 -0.54 -24.75
C ALA A 616 3.04 -1.58 -25.83
N GLY A 617 3.96 -1.90 -26.74
CA GLY A 617 3.85 -3.06 -27.64
C GLY A 617 3.34 -2.83 -29.07
N ASN A 618 2.83 -1.65 -29.45
CA ASN A 618 2.47 -1.35 -30.86
C ASN A 618 2.58 0.15 -31.17
N THR A 619 2.76 0.49 -32.44
CA THR A 619 2.74 1.86 -32.94
C THR A 619 1.89 1.91 -34.21
N ASP A 620 0.76 2.59 -34.14
CA ASP A 620 -0.01 2.95 -35.33
C ASP A 620 0.40 4.37 -35.76
N ALA A 621 0.39 4.63 -37.06
CA ALA A 621 0.73 5.94 -37.60
C ALA A 621 -0.05 6.22 -38.87
N VAL A 622 -0.50 7.47 -39.00
CA VAL A 622 -1.24 7.96 -40.17
C VAL A 622 -0.63 9.25 -40.66
N ASP A 623 -0.60 9.41 -41.98
CA ASP A 623 -0.28 10.70 -42.60
C ASP A 623 -1.38 11.70 -42.26
N ALA A 624 -1.00 12.93 -41.91
CA ALA A 624 -1.89 14.01 -41.53
C ALA A 624 -1.56 15.30 -42.27
N VAL A 625 -2.58 16.11 -42.51
CA VAL A 625 -2.43 17.42 -43.16
C VAL A 625 -3.20 18.48 -42.40
N PHE A 626 -2.59 19.66 -42.28
CA PHE A 626 -3.32 20.81 -41.74
C PHE A 626 -4.39 21.29 -42.74
N SER A 627 -5.62 21.41 -42.29
CA SER A 627 -6.81 21.70 -43.10
C SER A 627 -7.68 22.78 -42.48
N ASP A 628 -8.61 23.33 -43.26
CA ASP A 628 -9.65 24.25 -42.79
C ASP A 628 -10.87 23.49 -42.20
N THR A 629 -10.88 22.16 -42.26
CA THR A 629 -11.96 21.29 -41.77
C THR A 629 -11.33 20.15 -40.97
N ALA A 630 -11.88 19.85 -39.79
CA ALA A 630 -11.41 18.73 -38.99
C ALA A 630 -11.93 17.39 -39.54
N GLU A 631 -11.17 16.32 -39.37
CA GLU A 631 -11.51 14.97 -39.87
C GLU A 631 -12.94 14.52 -39.50
N TRP A 632 -13.33 14.71 -38.24
CA TRP A 632 -14.62 14.26 -37.74
C TRP A 632 -15.81 15.09 -38.26
N GLU A 633 -15.59 16.32 -38.74
CA GLU A 633 -16.63 17.09 -39.43
C GLU A 633 -16.93 16.53 -40.83
N THR A 634 -15.94 15.87 -41.46
CA THR A 634 -16.10 15.14 -42.72
C THR A 634 -16.94 13.87 -42.53
N SER A 635 -16.81 13.18 -41.39
CA SER A 635 -17.65 12.01 -41.03
C SER A 635 -19.13 12.36 -40.89
N GLY A 636 -19.42 13.48 -40.20
CA GLY A 636 -20.79 13.86 -39.84
C GLY A 636 -21.73 14.05 -41.04
N ALA A 637 -21.23 14.54 -42.17
CA ALA A 637 -22.05 14.74 -43.38
C ALA A 637 -22.41 13.42 -44.09
N SER A 638 -21.57 12.39 -44.00
CA SER A 638 -21.80 11.07 -44.59
C SER A 638 -22.70 10.20 -43.69
N GLU A 639 -22.49 10.25 -42.37
CA GLU A 639 -23.31 9.55 -41.38
C GLU A 639 -24.75 10.06 -41.35
N GLU A 640 -24.97 11.37 -41.49
CA GLU A 640 -26.33 11.96 -41.51
C GLU A 640 -27.13 11.49 -42.75
N LEU A 641 -26.48 11.32 -43.90
CA LEU A 641 -27.10 10.76 -45.11
C LEU A 641 -27.35 9.25 -44.99
N GLN A 642 -26.42 8.49 -44.42
CA GLN A 642 -26.58 7.04 -44.21
C GLN A 642 -27.65 6.73 -43.17
N GLN A 643 -27.71 7.50 -42.08
CA GLN A 643 -28.76 7.41 -41.08
C GLN A 643 -30.13 7.73 -41.70
N ARG A 644 -30.20 8.74 -42.57
CA ARG A 644 -31.45 9.06 -43.29
C ARG A 644 -31.91 7.95 -44.23
N VAL A 645 -30.98 7.24 -44.86
CA VAL A 645 -31.29 6.04 -45.66
C VAL A 645 -31.80 4.91 -44.77
N ASN A 646 -31.14 4.61 -43.65
CA ASN A 646 -31.55 3.55 -42.72
C ASN A 646 -32.94 3.83 -42.09
N GLU A 647 -33.23 5.09 -41.74
CA GLU A 647 -34.56 5.52 -41.27
C GLU A 647 -35.63 5.28 -42.33
N LEU A 648 -35.34 5.62 -43.59
CA LEU A 648 -36.26 5.42 -44.71
C LEU A 648 -36.46 3.93 -45.05
N GLU A 649 -35.44 3.09 -44.90
CA GLU A 649 -35.54 1.64 -45.07
C GLU A 649 -36.38 0.98 -43.97
N THR A 650 -36.26 1.47 -42.73
CA THR A 650 -37.11 1.01 -41.61
C THR A 650 -38.57 1.36 -41.86
N LEU A 651 -38.86 2.62 -42.19
CA LEU A 651 -40.20 3.09 -42.57
C LEU A 651 -40.78 2.32 -43.77
N LEU A 652 -39.93 1.95 -44.72
CA LEU A 652 -40.30 1.12 -45.87
C LEU A 652 -40.74 -0.29 -45.43
N SER A 653 -39.99 -0.92 -44.53
CA SER A 653 -40.31 -2.24 -43.99
C SER A 653 -41.62 -2.23 -43.21
N GLU A 654 -41.80 -1.27 -42.31
CA GLU A 654 -43.04 -1.12 -41.52
C GLU A 654 -44.26 -0.92 -42.42
N THR A 655 -44.12 -0.11 -43.49
CA THR A 655 -45.18 0.13 -44.47
C THR A 655 -45.52 -1.14 -45.27
N MET A 656 -44.52 -1.97 -45.61
CA MET A 656 -44.75 -3.25 -46.28
C MET A 656 -45.50 -4.25 -45.39
N ASP A 657 -45.16 -4.32 -44.10
CA ASP A 657 -45.81 -5.19 -43.14
C ASP A 657 -47.29 -4.81 -42.93
N GLU A 658 -47.59 -3.50 -42.82
CA GLU A 658 -48.98 -3.02 -42.76
C GLU A 658 -49.78 -3.40 -44.02
N LEU A 659 -49.15 -3.34 -45.19
CA LEU A 659 -49.77 -3.67 -46.46
C LEU A 659 -50.07 -5.18 -46.56
N GLU A 660 -49.16 -6.03 -46.07
CA GLU A 660 -49.37 -7.47 -45.98
C GLU A 660 -50.53 -7.83 -45.03
N GLN A 661 -50.59 -7.20 -43.86
CA GLN A 661 -51.71 -7.40 -42.90
C GLN A 661 -53.06 -6.96 -43.48
N LYS A 662 -53.12 -5.81 -44.16
CA LYS A 662 -54.35 -5.34 -44.81
C LYS A 662 -54.78 -6.30 -45.93
N ASN A 663 -53.84 -6.82 -46.73
CA ASN A 663 -54.13 -7.82 -47.76
C ASN A 663 -54.64 -9.14 -47.18
N ALA A 664 -54.05 -9.63 -46.09
CA ALA A 664 -54.55 -10.81 -45.38
C ALA A 664 -55.98 -10.61 -44.88
N THR A 665 -56.27 -9.44 -44.31
CA THR A 665 -57.63 -9.06 -43.85
C THR A 665 -58.62 -9.02 -45.01
N ILE A 666 -58.23 -8.46 -46.16
CA ILE A 666 -59.07 -8.43 -47.37
C ILE A 666 -59.37 -9.85 -47.85
N GLU A 667 -58.40 -10.75 -47.87
CA GLU A 667 -58.63 -12.15 -48.28
C GLU A 667 -59.49 -12.93 -47.28
N GLU A 668 -59.35 -12.69 -45.98
CA GLU A 668 -60.24 -13.27 -44.98
C GLU A 668 -61.67 -12.78 -45.18
N LEU A 669 -61.87 -11.48 -45.39
CA LEU A 669 -63.18 -10.90 -45.69
C LEU A 669 -63.78 -11.44 -47.00
N ARG A 670 -62.97 -11.65 -48.05
CA ARG A 670 -63.39 -12.28 -49.31
C ARG A 670 -63.83 -13.72 -49.09
N THR A 671 -63.13 -14.47 -48.25
CA THR A 671 -63.46 -15.85 -47.89
C THR A 671 -64.77 -15.91 -47.12
N GLN A 672 -64.93 -15.08 -46.08
CA GLN A 672 -66.18 -14.96 -45.32
C GLN A 672 -67.36 -14.52 -46.21
N LEU A 673 -67.12 -13.64 -47.19
CA LEU A 673 -68.12 -13.19 -48.17
C LEU A 673 -68.60 -14.34 -49.07
N ASN A 674 -67.69 -15.23 -49.49
CA ASN A 674 -68.01 -16.41 -50.30
C ASN A 674 -68.73 -17.50 -49.49
N GLU A 675 -68.43 -17.64 -48.20
CA GLU A 675 -69.05 -18.64 -47.32
C GLU A 675 -70.47 -18.24 -46.84
N SER A 676 -70.73 -16.93 -46.68
CA SER A 676 -71.97 -16.40 -46.12
C SER A 676 -73.10 -16.21 -47.16
N GLY A 677 -73.30 -17.15 -48.08
CA GLY A 677 -74.31 -17.10 -49.16
C GLY A 677 -75.79 -17.01 -48.72
N GLY A 678 -76.20 -15.99 -47.97
CA GLY A 678 -77.60 -15.74 -47.61
C GLY A 678 -77.96 -14.86 -46.39
N ALA A 679 -77.09 -14.03 -45.80
CA ALA A 679 -77.47 -13.18 -44.65
C ALA A 679 -77.45 -11.65 -44.96
N SER A 680 -78.65 -11.04 -44.97
CA SER A 680 -79.05 -9.61 -45.07
C SER A 680 -78.18 -8.60 -45.87
N GLN A 681 -78.77 -8.01 -46.91
CA GLN A 681 -78.24 -6.94 -47.78
C GLN A 681 -77.52 -5.79 -47.04
N GLU A 682 -77.99 -5.44 -45.83
CA GLU A 682 -77.41 -4.35 -45.03
C GLU A 682 -75.99 -4.68 -44.51
N LEU A 683 -75.70 -5.95 -44.22
CA LEU A 683 -74.35 -6.40 -43.85
C LEU A 683 -73.42 -6.45 -45.06
N LEU A 684 -73.95 -6.77 -46.25
CA LEU A 684 -73.21 -6.73 -47.52
C LEU A 684 -72.84 -5.30 -47.90
N ASP A 685 -73.77 -4.35 -47.77
CA ASP A 685 -73.50 -2.95 -48.08
C ASP A 685 -72.48 -2.35 -47.10
N GLN A 686 -72.55 -2.71 -45.81
CA GLN A 686 -71.55 -2.29 -44.82
C GLN A 686 -70.16 -2.88 -45.12
N LYS A 687 -70.08 -4.18 -45.40
CA LYS A 687 -68.80 -4.84 -45.71
C LYS A 687 -68.19 -4.35 -47.03
N ASN A 688 -69.01 -4.10 -48.05
CA ASN A 688 -68.54 -3.52 -49.30
C ASN A 688 -68.02 -2.09 -49.11
N ALA A 689 -68.67 -1.27 -48.27
CA ALA A 689 -68.18 0.05 -47.94
C ALA A 689 -66.82 0.00 -47.23
N THR A 690 -66.62 -0.95 -46.29
CA THR A 690 -65.32 -1.16 -45.65
C THR A 690 -64.26 -1.64 -46.64
N ILE A 691 -64.59 -2.53 -47.57
CA ILE A 691 -63.67 -2.98 -48.63
C ILE A 691 -63.27 -1.81 -49.54
N GLU A 692 -64.21 -0.94 -49.89
CA GLU A 692 -63.93 0.23 -50.74
C GLU A 692 -63.02 1.24 -50.03
N ASP A 693 -63.24 1.48 -48.73
CA ASP A 693 -62.38 2.33 -47.91
C ASP A 693 -60.96 1.75 -47.77
N LEU A 694 -60.85 0.45 -47.50
CA LEU A 694 -59.55 -0.25 -47.45
C LEU A 694 -58.83 -0.20 -48.80
N ASN A 695 -59.53 -0.34 -49.93
CA ASN A 695 -58.93 -0.21 -51.25
C ASN A 695 -58.42 1.22 -51.53
N GLN A 696 -59.09 2.25 -51.03
CA GLN A 696 -58.61 3.64 -51.15
C GLN A 696 -57.37 3.87 -50.29
N GLN A 697 -57.37 3.37 -49.06
CA GLN A 697 -56.17 3.42 -48.20
C GLN A 697 -55.00 2.65 -48.82
N LEU A 698 -55.25 1.47 -49.41
CA LEU A 698 -54.24 0.68 -50.09
C LEU A 698 -53.64 1.44 -51.28
N ALA A 699 -54.49 2.06 -52.12
CA ALA A 699 -54.02 2.85 -53.25
C ALA A 699 -53.17 4.06 -52.82
N GLN A 700 -53.50 4.67 -51.68
CA GLN A 700 -52.69 5.76 -51.11
C GLN A 700 -51.33 5.25 -50.62
N ALA A 701 -51.32 4.14 -49.87
CA ALA A 701 -50.08 3.53 -49.39
C ALA A 701 -49.18 3.07 -50.56
N GLU A 702 -49.75 2.48 -51.62
CA GLU A 702 -49.01 2.14 -52.84
C GLU A 702 -48.39 3.38 -53.52
N SER A 703 -49.08 4.51 -53.49
CA SER A 703 -48.57 5.78 -54.03
C SER A 703 -47.41 6.33 -53.19
N ASP A 704 -47.53 6.27 -51.86
CA ASP A 704 -46.50 6.75 -50.95
C ASP A 704 -45.26 5.86 -50.98
N LEU A 705 -45.45 4.54 -51.13
CA LEU A 705 -44.41 3.56 -51.38
C LEU A 705 -43.64 3.86 -52.67
N LEU A 706 -44.36 4.14 -53.77
CA LEU A 706 -43.76 4.47 -55.05
C LEU A 706 -42.92 5.77 -54.97
N ASN A 707 -43.41 6.77 -54.24
CA ASN A 707 -42.69 8.03 -54.04
C ASN A 707 -41.41 7.81 -53.22
N SER A 708 -41.49 7.03 -52.15
CA SER A 708 -40.34 6.67 -51.31
C SER A 708 -39.29 5.88 -52.09
N THR A 709 -39.73 4.90 -52.90
CA THR A 709 -38.86 4.12 -53.79
C THR A 709 -38.15 5.02 -54.81
N THR A 710 -38.88 5.99 -55.37
CA THR A 710 -38.30 6.94 -56.34
C THR A 710 -37.26 7.84 -55.66
N THR A 711 -37.53 8.29 -54.44
CA THR A 711 -36.59 9.12 -53.66
C THR A 711 -35.31 8.35 -53.33
N ILE A 712 -35.43 7.08 -52.91
CA ILE A 712 -34.27 6.21 -52.66
C ILE A 712 -33.45 6.03 -53.95
N ALA A 713 -34.11 5.83 -55.10
CA ALA A 713 -33.42 5.70 -56.37
C ALA A 713 -32.68 6.99 -56.79
N ASP A 714 -33.27 8.16 -56.54
CA ASP A 714 -32.64 9.46 -56.80
C ASP A 714 -31.41 9.68 -55.90
N LEU A 715 -31.53 9.39 -54.59
CA LEU A 715 -30.42 9.50 -53.63
C LEU A 715 -29.27 8.53 -53.97
N ASN A 716 -29.59 7.29 -54.32
CA ASN A 716 -28.57 6.33 -54.77
C ASN A 716 -27.86 6.80 -56.05
N SER A 717 -28.60 7.43 -56.98
CA SER A 717 -28.00 8.00 -58.19
C SER A 717 -27.07 9.19 -57.87
N GLU A 718 -27.39 9.97 -56.84
CA GLU A 718 -26.54 11.06 -56.36
C GLU A 718 -25.26 10.52 -55.70
N ILE A 719 -25.37 9.49 -54.86
CA ILE A 719 -24.22 8.77 -54.27
C ILE A 719 -23.31 8.21 -55.38
N GLU A 720 -23.89 7.56 -56.39
CA GLU A 720 -23.12 7.04 -57.53
C GLU A 720 -22.39 8.17 -58.30
N ALA A 721 -23.04 9.32 -58.48
CA ALA A 721 -22.43 10.48 -59.13
C ALA A 721 -21.28 11.08 -58.30
N LEU A 722 -21.45 11.17 -56.98
CA LEU A 722 -20.41 11.61 -56.06
C LEU A 722 -19.21 10.67 -56.10
N ASN A 723 -19.45 9.36 -56.03
CA ASN A 723 -18.40 8.34 -56.15
C ASN A 723 -17.65 8.42 -57.49
N LEU A 724 -18.35 8.74 -58.58
CA LEU A 724 -17.71 8.95 -59.88
C LEU A 724 -16.85 10.23 -59.91
N SER A 725 -17.30 11.29 -59.23
CA SER A 725 -16.53 12.53 -59.06
C SER A 725 -15.26 12.27 -58.27
N VAL A 726 -15.34 11.51 -57.18
CA VAL A 726 -14.18 11.07 -56.38
C VAL A 726 -13.17 10.34 -57.26
N ARG A 727 -13.61 9.32 -58.02
CA ARG A 727 -12.72 8.60 -58.96
C ARG A 727 -12.10 9.48 -60.04
N THR A 728 -12.79 10.53 -60.46
CA THR A 728 -12.27 11.47 -61.45
C THR A 728 -11.17 12.33 -60.83
N LEU A 729 -11.38 12.81 -59.60
CA LEU A 729 -10.38 13.56 -58.84
C LEU A 729 -9.16 12.71 -58.52
N GLU A 730 -9.33 11.42 -58.19
CA GLU A 730 -8.23 10.46 -58.03
C GLU A 730 -7.38 10.37 -59.31
N ALA A 731 -8.03 10.27 -60.48
CA ALA A 731 -7.33 10.20 -61.76
C ALA A 731 -6.60 11.51 -62.11
N ASP A 732 -7.22 12.66 -61.82
CA ASP A 732 -6.60 13.97 -62.03
C ASP A 732 -5.40 14.18 -61.09
N ASN A 733 -5.47 13.72 -59.84
CA ASN A 733 -4.35 13.74 -58.90
C ASN A 733 -3.18 12.88 -59.41
N ALA A 734 -3.45 11.66 -59.90
CA ALA A 734 -2.40 10.81 -60.47
C ALA A 734 -1.72 11.43 -61.72
N ASP A 735 -2.48 12.18 -62.54
CA ASP A 735 -1.90 12.93 -63.66
C ASP A 735 -1.05 14.12 -63.17
N LEU A 736 -1.52 14.85 -62.16
CA LEU A 736 -0.77 15.95 -61.55
C LEU A 736 0.53 15.47 -60.90
N GLU A 737 0.53 14.32 -60.22
CA GLU A 737 1.74 13.68 -59.70
C GLU A 737 2.73 13.36 -60.81
N SER A 738 2.24 12.77 -61.91
CA SER A 738 3.06 12.49 -63.09
C SER A 738 3.65 13.76 -63.71
N GLN A 739 2.88 14.85 -63.74
CA GLN A 739 3.35 16.16 -64.21
C GLN A 739 4.42 16.74 -63.27
N LEU A 740 4.23 16.63 -61.96
CA LEU A 740 5.21 17.08 -60.96
C LEU A 740 6.53 16.31 -61.11
N GLU A 741 6.48 14.98 -61.25
CA GLU A 741 7.68 14.16 -61.48
C GLU A 741 8.43 14.59 -62.75
N SER A 742 7.70 14.88 -63.83
CA SER A 742 8.28 15.39 -65.08
C SER A 742 8.92 16.77 -64.93
N LEU A 743 8.27 17.69 -64.19
CA LEU A 743 8.80 19.01 -63.89
C LEU A 743 10.05 18.92 -63.01
N GLN A 744 10.06 18.03 -62.01
CA GLN A 744 11.20 17.75 -61.16
C GLN A 744 12.40 17.29 -61.99
N SER A 745 12.19 16.31 -62.88
CA SER A 745 13.24 15.82 -63.78
C SER A 745 13.80 16.92 -64.70
N THR A 746 12.93 17.81 -65.20
CA THR A 746 13.35 18.96 -66.01
C THR A 746 14.17 19.95 -65.19
N LEU A 747 13.78 20.21 -63.94
CA LEU A 747 14.49 21.10 -63.04
C LEU A 747 15.89 20.56 -62.73
N ASP A 748 16.03 19.26 -62.50
CA ASP A 748 17.32 18.60 -62.27
C ASP A 748 18.24 18.72 -63.49
N GLU A 749 17.71 18.51 -64.70
CA GLU A 749 18.49 18.70 -65.95
C GLU A 749 18.94 20.16 -66.12
N LYS A 750 18.08 21.12 -65.80
CA LYS A 750 18.42 22.55 -65.84
C LYS A 750 19.48 22.91 -64.80
N ASN A 751 19.39 22.39 -63.58
CA ASN A 751 20.38 22.60 -62.53
C ASN A 751 21.74 22.04 -62.94
N SER A 752 21.78 20.81 -63.47
CA SER A 752 23.02 20.22 -64.00
C SER A 752 23.62 21.08 -65.14
N THR A 753 22.79 21.61 -66.04
CA THR A 753 23.26 22.53 -67.09
C THR A 753 23.82 23.83 -66.51
N ILE A 754 23.21 24.39 -65.47
CA ILE A 754 23.69 25.60 -64.80
C ILE A 754 25.04 25.35 -64.13
N GLU A 755 25.21 24.21 -63.46
CA GLU A 755 26.49 23.80 -62.87
C GLU A 755 27.61 23.69 -63.92
N ASP A 756 27.34 23.07 -65.06
CA ASP A 756 28.28 22.97 -66.18
C ASP A 756 28.67 24.35 -66.74
N GLN A 757 27.68 25.24 -66.91
CA GLN A 757 27.92 26.61 -67.36
C GLN A 757 28.73 27.42 -66.36
N GLN A 758 28.46 27.26 -65.06
CA GLN A 758 29.17 27.92 -63.98
C GLN A 758 30.65 27.48 -63.95
N SER A 759 30.90 26.17 -64.07
CA SER A 759 32.25 25.60 -64.22
C SER A 759 33.00 26.22 -65.41
N THR A 760 32.32 26.35 -66.56
CA THR A 760 32.90 26.99 -67.75
C THR A 760 33.23 28.48 -67.52
N ILE A 761 32.35 29.22 -66.83
CA ILE A 761 32.59 30.63 -66.50
C ILE A 761 33.81 30.77 -65.59
N ASP A 762 33.96 29.89 -64.61
CA ASP A 762 35.09 29.95 -63.68
C ASP A 762 36.42 29.61 -64.36
N GLU A 763 36.42 28.66 -65.31
CA GLU A 763 37.59 28.38 -66.18
C GLU A 763 37.95 29.60 -67.05
N GLN A 764 36.95 30.28 -67.61
CA GLN A 764 37.16 31.50 -68.40
C GLN A 764 37.70 32.66 -67.54
N LYS A 765 37.18 32.85 -66.32
CA LYS A 765 37.70 33.86 -65.37
C LYS A 765 39.16 33.59 -65.02
N SER A 766 39.52 32.33 -64.76
CA SER A 766 40.92 31.95 -64.51
C SER A 766 41.80 32.32 -65.71
N THR A 767 41.36 32.01 -66.92
CA THR A 767 42.08 32.35 -68.15
C THR A 767 42.26 33.87 -68.32
N ILE A 768 41.24 34.66 -68.00
CA ILE A 768 41.31 36.13 -68.06
C ILE A 768 42.30 36.66 -67.02
N SER A 769 42.30 36.13 -65.80
CA SER A 769 43.23 36.51 -64.73
C SER A 769 44.68 36.25 -65.12
N ASP A 770 44.97 35.10 -65.74
CA ASP A 770 46.30 34.77 -66.25
C ASP A 770 46.75 35.76 -67.34
N LEU A 771 45.86 36.08 -68.28
CA LEU A 771 46.15 37.04 -69.35
C LEU A 771 46.39 38.46 -68.81
N GLN A 772 45.63 38.88 -67.79
CA GLN A 772 45.83 40.17 -67.12
C GLN A 772 47.19 40.23 -66.42
N SER A 773 47.58 39.17 -65.73
CA SER A 773 48.89 39.06 -65.08
C SER A 773 50.03 39.19 -66.10
N GLN A 774 49.91 38.51 -67.24
CA GLN A 774 50.88 38.63 -68.35
C GLN A 774 50.93 40.04 -68.95
N LEU A 775 49.80 40.76 -68.99
CA LEU A 775 49.76 42.14 -69.47
C LEU A 775 50.45 43.11 -68.52
N GLU A 776 50.24 42.98 -67.22
CA GLU A 776 50.94 43.80 -66.22
C GLU A 776 52.44 43.58 -66.25
N GLU A 777 52.89 42.33 -66.41
CA GLU A 777 54.31 41.99 -66.55
C GLU A 777 54.91 42.62 -67.83
N ALA A 778 54.16 42.58 -68.94
CA ALA A 778 54.58 43.20 -70.20
C ALA A 778 54.66 44.74 -70.09
N GLN A 779 53.72 45.40 -69.40
CA GLN A 779 53.74 46.86 -69.23
C GLN A 779 54.92 47.35 -68.39
N GLN A 780 55.33 46.61 -67.36
CA GLN A 780 56.45 46.99 -66.50
C GLN A 780 57.81 47.00 -67.23
N THR A 781 57.96 46.27 -68.34
CA THR A 781 59.23 46.22 -69.09
C THR A 781 59.47 47.39 -70.05
N THR A 782 58.55 48.36 -70.17
CA THR A 782 58.60 49.40 -71.22
C THR A 782 59.18 50.77 -70.83
N THR A 783 59.75 50.94 -69.63
CA THR A 783 60.32 52.25 -69.20
C THR A 783 61.74 52.56 -69.72
N THR A 784 62.34 51.72 -70.58
CA THR A 784 63.65 52.03 -71.18
C THR A 784 63.53 52.26 -72.68
N SER A 785 63.76 53.51 -73.07
CA SER A 785 63.55 54.10 -74.39
C SER A 785 64.24 53.35 -75.55
N GLY A 786 63.45 52.57 -76.29
CA GLY A 786 63.74 51.89 -77.56
C GLY A 786 62.47 51.14 -78.02
N PRO A 787 62.24 50.87 -79.32
CA PRO A 787 60.90 50.70 -79.92
C PRO A 787 60.11 49.49 -79.36
N GLY A 788 59.37 49.71 -78.27
CA GLY A 788 58.59 48.72 -77.51
C GLY A 788 57.12 48.58 -77.90
N PHE A 789 56.71 48.98 -79.11
CA PHE A 789 55.32 48.85 -79.57
C PHE A 789 54.95 47.41 -79.98
N THR A 790 55.90 46.54 -80.28
CA THR A 790 55.64 45.19 -80.81
C THR A 790 55.21 44.18 -79.74
N ALA A 791 55.72 44.28 -78.50
CA ALA A 791 55.33 43.36 -77.41
C ALA A 791 53.89 43.62 -76.93
N VAL A 792 53.50 44.89 -76.78
CA VAL A 792 52.13 45.28 -76.41
C VAL A 792 51.15 44.93 -77.53
N LEU A 793 51.50 45.14 -78.80
CA LEU A 793 50.66 44.72 -79.94
C LEU A 793 50.49 43.20 -80.03
N ALA A 794 51.54 42.42 -79.75
CA ALA A 794 51.45 40.96 -79.71
C ALA A 794 50.54 40.48 -78.58
N LEU A 795 50.58 41.14 -77.42
CA LEU A 795 49.74 40.78 -76.27
C LEU A 795 48.27 41.20 -76.46
N VAL A 796 48.02 42.38 -77.04
CA VAL A 796 46.65 42.80 -77.43
C VAL A 796 46.08 41.88 -78.51
N ALA A 797 46.91 41.40 -79.44
CA ALA A 797 46.50 40.39 -80.42
C ALA A 797 46.20 39.03 -79.76
N LEU A 798 46.95 38.64 -78.73
CA LEU A 798 46.76 37.39 -78.00
C LEU A 798 45.52 37.44 -77.09
N MET A 799 45.29 38.55 -76.37
CA MET A 799 44.02 38.81 -75.66
C MET A 799 42.83 38.86 -76.63
N GLY A 800 43.00 39.50 -77.81
CA GLY A 800 41.98 39.52 -78.85
C GLY A 800 41.67 38.12 -79.39
N ALA A 801 42.67 37.26 -79.54
CA ALA A 801 42.50 35.87 -79.97
C ALA A 801 41.86 34.99 -78.88
N ALA A 802 42.22 35.20 -77.60
CA ALA A 802 41.61 34.51 -76.47
C ALA A 802 40.14 34.91 -76.28
N LEU A 803 39.81 36.20 -76.35
CA LEU A 803 38.43 36.70 -76.36
C LEU A 803 37.63 36.15 -77.55
N LEU A 804 38.26 35.99 -78.71
CA LEU A 804 37.63 35.39 -79.90
C LEU A 804 37.41 33.88 -79.74
N ALA A 805 38.28 33.18 -78.99
CA ALA A 805 38.13 31.77 -78.67
C ALA A 805 37.03 31.54 -77.62
N VAL A 806 36.93 32.39 -76.61
CA VAL A 806 35.83 32.42 -75.63
C VAL A 806 34.49 32.63 -76.34
N ARG A 807 34.44 33.55 -77.31
CA ARG A 807 33.24 33.79 -78.12
C ARG A 807 32.87 32.67 -79.09
N ARG A 808 33.75 31.68 -79.31
CA ARG A 808 33.49 30.54 -80.21
C ARG A 808 33.05 29.26 -79.48
N LYS A 809 33.03 29.25 -78.14
CA LYS A 809 32.61 28.11 -77.31
C LYS A 809 31.30 28.33 -76.53
N GLN A 810 30.64 29.47 -76.70
CA GLN A 810 29.18 29.62 -76.53
C GLN A 810 28.53 29.48 -77.91
#